data_AF-A0A945SB38-F1
#
_entry.id   AF-A0A945SB38-F1
#
_cell.length_a   1.000
_cell.length_b   1.000
_cell.length_c   1.000
_cell.angle_alpha   90.00
_cell.angle_beta   90.00
_cell.angle_gamma   90.00
#
_symmetry.space_group_name_H-M   'P 1'
#
loop_
_entity.id
_entity.type
_entity.pdbx_description
1 polymer ?
#
loop_
_entity_poly.entity_id
_entity_poly.type
_entity_poly.pdbx_seq_one_letter_code
_entity_poly.pdbx_strand_id
1 'polypeptide(L)'
;MKHAVALRVMTSLVAGLCGIRGSAAEVDAVAVDFETVHDAKVTDQTGAVRARLVGDAAQTTDAHGGESAIRLGDGPRDCLDFGPTFGMTQQATIEFWCKPKTLSGIIVGKQGVINLEFPKGQNTIRVGLILKTGWVRCELPAGSVCSGQWQHIHVSWGSAGLVLIVDGTKAARTPLPEKREWRDLDYHFFIGTYNCPTPYDVWFYHGLVDDLVVQPRQVLPADVVLPDPRLQPQTVPPLELRLVETPKPAYSAALPALVRGRIVLDANANGVAEANEEGAPGVSVTDGYAVTRTDGSGAYELAPGKDSVFVYITKPSGLTVTGSWYKPLAAGVDFTVTRTNDEDDYTFIHVTDTHVSTNPRSTRGLSAFVREVNALDPQPRFVLNSGDLVNLDKRLNASAATGHAYFRNYVGIMNHLTMPFYNVAGDHTDSSYRIEQFPRGDHRCGKPMYWEYLGPHFFSFEYGRIHFVSVDFSYHLGERKGYATNTLLPEHVRWLSQDMSRRGPGTFVMTTSEHDLGRVSTAFPGLAKRHDVRLQLTGDDHIFYHRREPVPYRAGGSLSGCWWNPACEGLCPDLSPQGYAIYRVQGDTVECFYKGLGQRITIVSHRYGAHWHGSVRLQAHIVAPAATDTLEWSLDGKTWTTMAEVARPFYRTVYEAEINSEEIPDGIVGIRVRNPGDGEVFRRPFVVDNRAGATARTSGARLSVAVGTAARRRKAPGSTVEVLLNGVNVGTLPPGDQKEYTFPVAPEALRTVNRLAFRFSQTGDVMSIGSPRLEFEGTGIEDPRCAAIRKVKIAHWGEKAADWGGFIVGEGLPEGPFDRKQDTFLFVLNGN
;
A
#
# COMPACT_ATOMS: atom_id res chain seq x y z
N MET A 1 -33.87 33.20 -3.36
CA MET A 1 -34.69 33.90 -4.38
C MET A 1 -33.79 34.48 -5.46
N LYS A 2 -34.15 34.21 -6.73
CA LYS A 2 -33.91 35.00 -7.96
C LYS A 2 -32.45 35.29 -8.37
N HIS A 3 -31.97 34.65 -9.45
CA HIS A 3 -32.10 35.17 -10.83
C HIS A 3 -31.70 34.08 -11.84
N ALA A 4 -32.70 33.60 -12.57
CA ALA A 4 -32.58 33.07 -13.92
C ALA A 4 -33.33 34.04 -14.84
N VAL A 5 -33.02 34.01 -16.15
CA VAL A 5 -33.57 34.80 -17.28
C VAL A 5 -32.55 35.81 -17.85
N ALA A 6 -31.84 35.38 -18.90
CA ALA A 6 -31.65 36.13 -20.15
C ALA A 6 -30.71 35.38 -21.10
N LEU A 7 -31.27 34.55 -22.00
CA LEU A 7 -30.92 34.50 -23.43
C LEU A 7 -31.74 33.39 -24.11
N ARG A 8 -32.93 33.74 -24.59
CA ARG A 8 -33.78 32.86 -25.41
C ARG A 8 -34.47 33.69 -26.49
N VAL A 9 -33.69 34.40 -27.31
CA VAL A 9 -34.17 35.05 -28.55
C VAL A 9 -32.99 35.16 -29.53
N MET A 10 -32.69 34.09 -30.29
CA MET A 10 -31.93 34.15 -31.56
C MET A 10 -31.89 32.78 -32.26
N THR A 11 -32.99 32.02 -32.25
CA THR A 11 -33.08 30.75 -33.01
C THR A 11 -34.31 30.65 -33.90
N SER A 12 -35.12 31.71 -33.97
CA SER A 12 -36.36 31.74 -34.77
C SER A 12 -36.22 32.42 -36.14
N LEU A 13 -35.00 32.72 -36.60
CA LEU A 13 -34.79 33.44 -37.87
C LEU A 13 -34.13 32.63 -39.00
N VAL A 14 -33.98 31.31 -38.84
CA VAL A 14 -33.40 30.45 -39.90
C VAL A 14 -34.36 29.33 -40.35
N ALA A 15 -35.43 29.05 -39.60
CA ALA A 15 -36.43 28.04 -39.95
C ALA A 15 -37.41 28.45 -41.09
N GLY A 16 -37.21 29.62 -41.71
CA GLY A 16 -38.08 30.15 -42.77
C GLY A 16 -37.62 29.91 -44.21
N LEU A 17 -36.45 29.30 -44.46
CA LEU A 17 -35.86 29.23 -45.81
C LEU A 17 -35.66 27.82 -46.37
N CYS A 18 -35.96 26.75 -45.63
CA CYS A 18 -35.92 25.39 -46.14
C CYS A 18 -37.24 24.68 -45.83
N GLY A 19 -38.21 24.86 -46.72
CA GLY A 19 -39.53 24.24 -46.61
C GLY A 19 -39.46 22.72 -46.63
N ILE A 20 -39.62 22.10 -45.46
CA ILE A 20 -39.94 20.68 -45.30
C ILE A 20 -41.17 20.60 -44.38
N ARG A 21 -42.29 20.15 -44.96
CA ARG A 21 -43.51 19.78 -44.25
C ARG A 21 -43.45 18.29 -43.95
N GLY A 22 -43.61 17.89 -42.69
CA GLY A 22 -43.72 16.49 -42.30
C GLY A 22 -43.95 16.34 -40.80
N SER A 23 -44.97 15.57 -40.44
CA SER A 23 -45.67 15.48 -39.16
C SER A 23 -44.82 15.27 -37.90
N ALA A 24 -45.18 16.02 -36.86
CA ALA A 24 -44.79 15.80 -35.47
C ALA A 24 -45.27 14.41 -34.98
N ALA A 25 -44.30 13.58 -34.60
CA ALA A 25 -44.45 12.71 -33.44
C ALA A 25 -43.49 13.30 -32.39
N GLU A 26 -44.02 13.68 -31.24
CA GLU A 26 -43.24 14.11 -30.08
C GLU A 26 -42.26 13.00 -29.72
N VAL A 27 -40.98 13.22 -30.01
CA VAL A 27 -39.89 12.54 -29.32
C VAL A 27 -39.44 13.54 -28.27
N ASP A 28 -39.73 13.24 -27.01
CA ASP A 28 -39.12 13.92 -25.87
C ASP A 28 -37.62 14.04 -26.15
N ALA A 29 -37.12 15.27 -26.16
CA ALA A 29 -35.69 15.52 -26.15
C ALA A 29 -35.13 14.95 -24.84
N VAL A 30 -34.74 13.67 -24.86
CA VAL A 30 -33.85 13.12 -23.86
C VAL A 30 -32.54 13.86 -24.04
N ALA A 31 -32.22 14.76 -23.10
CA ALA A 31 -30.86 15.25 -22.95
C ALA A 31 -29.95 14.02 -22.81
N VAL A 32 -29.11 13.79 -23.82
CA VAL A 32 -28.11 12.72 -23.79
C VAL A 32 -26.97 13.23 -22.92
N ASP A 33 -26.97 12.79 -21.67
CA ASP A 33 -25.90 13.10 -20.71
C ASP A 33 -24.67 12.24 -21.05
N PHE A 34 -23.62 12.86 -21.58
CA PHE A 34 -22.32 12.23 -21.73
C PHE A 34 -21.54 12.47 -20.43
N GLU A 35 -21.74 11.61 -19.43
CA GLU A 35 -20.90 11.61 -18.22
C GLU A 35 -19.45 11.19 -18.57
N THR A 36 -18.63 12.21 -18.85
CA THR A 36 -17.23 12.39 -18.44
C THR A 36 -16.24 11.20 -18.50
N VAL A 37 -15.27 11.27 -19.42
CA VAL A 37 -13.96 10.59 -19.29
C VAL A 37 -13.16 11.34 -18.23
N HIS A 38 -13.04 10.82 -17.01
CA HIS A 38 -12.55 11.61 -15.88
C HIS A 38 -11.01 11.76 -15.75
N ASP A 39 -10.18 10.88 -16.33
CA ASP A 39 -8.70 11.03 -16.28
C ASP A 39 -7.98 10.01 -17.18
N ALA A 40 -8.13 10.09 -18.52
CA ALA A 40 -7.38 9.17 -19.39
C ALA A 40 -5.90 9.56 -19.47
N LYS A 41 -5.00 8.64 -19.14
CA LYS A 41 -3.56 8.86 -19.06
C LYS A 41 -2.82 7.92 -19.99
N VAL A 42 -2.01 8.48 -20.89
CA VAL A 42 -0.99 7.70 -21.58
C VAL A 42 0.25 7.70 -20.71
N THR A 43 0.63 6.53 -20.23
CA THR A 43 1.82 6.35 -19.40
C THR A 43 2.86 5.60 -20.20
N ASP A 44 4.14 5.94 -20.03
CA ASP A 44 5.19 5.12 -20.58
C ASP A 44 5.55 3.96 -19.64
N GLN A 45 6.61 3.23 -20.00
CA GLN A 45 7.15 2.09 -19.26
C GLN A 45 7.60 2.42 -17.82
N THR A 46 7.73 3.71 -17.48
CA THR A 46 8.11 4.17 -16.13
C THR A 46 6.89 4.60 -15.30
N GLY A 47 5.68 4.49 -15.87
CA GLY A 47 4.45 5.02 -15.28
C GLY A 47 4.35 6.55 -15.38
N ALA A 48 5.29 7.22 -16.05
CA ALA A 48 5.25 8.65 -16.26
C ALA A 48 4.11 8.99 -17.23
N VAL A 49 3.21 9.88 -16.82
CA VAL A 49 2.15 10.41 -17.68
C VAL A 49 2.81 11.20 -18.82
N ARG A 50 2.85 10.62 -20.00
CA ARG A 50 3.38 11.25 -21.23
C ARG A 50 2.35 12.10 -21.93
N ALA A 51 1.07 11.79 -21.74
CA ALA A 51 -0.04 12.66 -22.09
C ALA A 51 -1.16 12.46 -21.08
N ARG A 52 -1.73 13.57 -20.61
CA ARG A 52 -2.95 13.58 -19.81
C ARG A 52 -4.07 14.10 -20.69
N LEU A 53 -5.10 13.30 -20.90
CA LEU A 53 -6.26 13.68 -21.69
C LEU A 53 -7.25 14.33 -20.73
N VAL A 54 -7.29 15.66 -20.73
CA VAL A 54 -8.27 16.46 -19.98
C VAL A 54 -9.04 17.29 -21.00
N GLY A 55 -10.36 17.11 -21.07
CA GLY A 55 -11.20 17.92 -21.94
C GLY A 55 -12.68 17.58 -21.76
N ASP A 56 -13.53 18.61 -21.81
CA ASP A 56 -14.98 18.44 -21.92
C ASP A 56 -15.32 17.87 -23.30
N ALA A 57 -16.25 16.91 -23.35
CA ALA A 57 -16.67 16.30 -24.60
C ALA A 57 -17.37 17.33 -25.50
N ALA A 58 -16.72 17.77 -26.58
CA ALA A 58 -17.38 18.51 -27.64
C ALA A 58 -17.87 17.54 -28.73
N GLN A 59 -19.16 17.58 -29.04
CA GLN A 59 -19.72 16.89 -30.21
C GLN A 59 -19.04 17.39 -31.48
N THR A 60 -18.57 16.48 -32.32
CA THR A 60 -18.14 16.81 -33.68
C THR A 60 -18.86 15.92 -34.69
N THR A 61 -19.11 16.47 -35.88
CA THR A 61 -19.55 15.73 -37.07
C THR A 61 -18.36 15.01 -37.68
N ASP A 62 -18.53 13.73 -38.01
CA ASP A 62 -17.53 13.01 -38.80
C ASP A 62 -17.53 13.48 -40.26
N ALA A 63 -16.57 13.00 -41.05
CA ALA A 63 -16.42 13.32 -42.47
C ALA A 63 -17.59 12.86 -43.37
N HIS A 64 -18.61 12.24 -42.77
CA HIS A 64 -19.78 11.68 -43.45
C HIS A 64 -21.11 12.26 -42.92
N GLY A 65 -21.06 13.27 -42.04
CA GLY A 65 -22.23 14.01 -41.57
C GLY A 65 -23.01 13.34 -40.42
N GLY A 66 -22.42 12.36 -39.73
CA GLY A 66 -23.02 11.76 -38.52
C GLY A 66 -22.64 12.51 -37.24
N GLU A 67 -23.62 12.80 -36.38
CA GLU A 67 -23.42 13.43 -35.06
C GLU A 67 -23.09 12.37 -33.97
N SER A 68 -21.84 11.90 -33.84
CA SER A 68 -21.46 10.95 -32.77
C SER A 68 -19.94 10.80 -32.52
N ALA A 69 -19.17 11.88 -32.37
CA ALA A 69 -17.71 11.77 -32.16
C ALA A 69 -17.16 12.73 -31.09
N ILE A 70 -16.35 12.19 -30.14
CA ILE A 70 -15.48 12.97 -29.24
C ILE A 70 -14.17 13.24 -29.99
N ARG A 71 -13.87 14.51 -30.26
CA ARG A 71 -12.61 14.95 -30.88
C ARG A 71 -11.62 15.42 -29.81
N LEU A 72 -10.35 14.99 -29.91
CA LEU A 72 -9.30 15.36 -28.95
C LEU A 72 -8.27 16.28 -29.64
N GLY A 73 -8.27 17.59 -29.30
CA GLY A 73 -7.28 18.61 -29.73
C GLY A 73 -7.85 19.78 -30.56
N ASP A 74 -7.24 20.97 -30.43
CA ASP A 74 -7.72 22.24 -31.03
C ASP A 74 -7.20 22.56 -32.45
N GLY A 75 -6.44 21.65 -33.09
CA GLY A 75 -5.92 21.90 -34.44
C GLY A 75 -5.43 20.67 -35.22
N PRO A 76 -5.38 20.74 -36.56
CA PRO A 76 -4.98 19.62 -37.43
C PRO A 76 -3.49 19.22 -37.34
N ARG A 77 -2.68 19.88 -36.50
CA ARG A 77 -1.22 19.65 -36.38
C ARG A 77 -0.73 19.22 -34.98
N ASP A 78 -1.60 19.17 -33.97
CA ASP A 78 -1.19 18.94 -32.56
C ASP A 78 -1.57 17.56 -31.99
N CYS A 79 -1.98 16.60 -32.84
CA CYS A 79 -2.27 15.24 -32.39
C CYS A 79 -0.99 14.37 -32.37
N LEU A 80 -0.61 13.86 -31.19
CA LEU A 80 0.50 12.90 -31.03
C LEU A 80 0.25 11.61 -31.83
N ASP A 81 1.22 11.20 -32.65
CA ASP A 81 1.22 9.91 -33.32
C ASP A 81 1.75 8.82 -32.37
N PHE A 82 0.85 8.07 -31.75
CA PHE A 82 1.23 7.08 -30.74
C PHE A 82 1.97 5.85 -31.30
N GLY A 83 1.86 5.58 -32.61
CA GLY A 83 2.43 4.37 -33.22
C GLY A 83 3.96 4.35 -33.22
N PRO A 84 4.61 5.23 -34.02
CA PRO A 84 6.07 5.32 -34.08
C PRO A 84 6.68 5.88 -32.79
N THR A 85 6.00 6.85 -32.15
CA THR A 85 6.54 7.60 -31.00
C THR A 85 6.70 6.75 -29.74
N PHE A 86 5.90 5.69 -29.59
CA PHE A 86 5.92 4.82 -28.40
C PHE A 86 6.21 3.34 -28.72
N GLY A 87 6.52 2.96 -29.96
CA GLY A 87 6.88 1.58 -30.31
C GLY A 87 5.72 0.58 -30.26
N MET A 88 4.47 1.05 -30.33
CA MET A 88 3.26 0.22 -30.22
C MET A 88 3.04 -0.74 -31.42
N THR A 89 3.84 -0.59 -32.49
CA THR A 89 3.78 -1.43 -33.70
C THR A 89 4.36 -2.83 -33.51
N GLN A 90 5.15 -3.07 -32.45
CA GLN A 90 5.74 -4.38 -32.14
C GLN A 90 4.97 -5.13 -31.05
N GLN A 91 4.74 -4.50 -29.90
CA GLN A 91 4.03 -5.07 -28.77
C GLN A 91 3.45 -3.99 -27.85
N ALA A 92 2.19 -4.14 -27.46
CA ALA A 92 1.55 -3.23 -26.51
C ALA A 92 0.42 -3.90 -25.73
N THR A 93 -0.02 -3.22 -24.68
CA THR A 93 -1.12 -3.62 -23.80
C THR A 93 -2.03 -2.43 -23.56
N ILE A 94 -3.34 -2.70 -23.60
CA ILE A 94 -4.42 -1.76 -23.33
C ILE A 94 -5.29 -2.37 -22.25
N GLU A 95 -5.50 -1.63 -21.18
CA GLU A 95 -6.38 -2.02 -20.07
C GLU A 95 -7.38 -0.91 -19.80
N PHE A 96 -8.64 -1.27 -19.57
CA PHE A 96 -9.69 -0.33 -19.17
C PHE A 96 -10.85 -1.07 -18.50
N TRP A 97 -11.63 -0.34 -17.70
CA TRP A 97 -12.91 -0.80 -17.21
C TRP A 97 -14.03 -0.28 -18.12
N CYS A 98 -14.99 -1.14 -18.43
CA CYS A 98 -16.19 -0.71 -19.15
C CYS A 98 -17.44 -1.38 -18.57
N LYS A 99 -18.60 -0.78 -18.79
CA LYS A 99 -19.91 -1.36 -18.46
C LYS A 99 -20.64 -1.75 -19.75
N PRO A 100 -20.55 -3.01 -20.22
CA PRO A 100 -21.06 -3.39 -21.53
C PRO A 100 -22.59 -3.42 -21.58
N LYS A 101 -23.25 -2.28 -21.68
CA LYS A 101 -24.63 -2.27 -22.17
C LYS A 101 -24.60 -2.29 -23.68
N THR A 102 -23.95 -1.31 -24.30
CA THR A 102 -24.05 -1.07 -25.74
C THR A 102 -22.86 -0.26 -26.29
N LEU A 103 -21.63 -0.72 -26.07
CA LEU A 103 -20.40 -0.09 -26.60
C LEU A 103 -20.16 -0.59 -28.04
N SER A 104 -20.15 0.28 -29.06
CA SER A 104 -20.00 -0.17 -30.47
C SER A 104 -18.55 -0.26 -30.95
N GLY A 105 -17.58 0.31 -30.23
CA GLY A 105 -16.20 0.44 -30.68
C GLY A 105 -15.32 1.20 -29.67
N ILE A 106 -14.07 0.78 -29.47
CA ILE A 106 -12.97 1.68 -29.09
C ILE A 106 -11.93 1.56 -30.19
N ILE A 107 -11.50 2.71 -30.75
CA ILE A 107 -10.45 2.81 -31.76
C ILE A 107 -9.19 3.37 -31.09
N VAL A 108 -8.02 2.83 -31.40
CA VAL A 108 -6.74 3.36 -30.89
C VAL A 108 -5.73 3.45 -32.03
N GLY A 109 -5.31 4.69 -32.36
CA GLY A 109 -4.12 4.99 -33.18
C GLY A 109 -4.30 5.19 -34.69
N LYS A 110 -3.34 5.92 -35.29
CA LYS A 110 -3.26 6.30 -36.73
C LYS A 110 -2.69 5.19 -37.64
N GLN A 111 -1.87 4.31 -37.07
CA GLN A 111 -1.17 3.25 -37.81
C GLN A 111 -1.44 1.85 -37.22
N GLY A 112 -2.58 1.63 -36.57
CA GLY A 112 -2.83 0.34 -35.93
C GLY A 112 -4.14 0.27 -35.18
N VAL A 113 -5.23 0.57 -35.90
CA VAL A 113 -6.59 0.56 -35.36
C VAL A 113 -6.86 -0.78 -34.69
N ILE A 114 -6.83 -0.76 -33.37
CA ILE A 114 -7.50 -1.74 -32.52
C ILE A 114 -8.98 -1.38 -32.55
N ASN A 115 -9.84 -2.31 -32.96
CA ASN A 115 -11.28 -2.14 -32.88
C ASN A 115 -11.85 -3.09 -31.84
N LEU A 116 -12.51 -2.54 -30.83
CA LEU A 116 -13.17 -3.28 -29.75
C LEU A 116 -14.70 -3.27 -29.94
N GLU A 117 -15.26 -4.36 -30.44
CA GLU A 117 -16.69 -4.50 -30.73
C GLU A 117 -17.41 -5.34 -29.67
N PHE A 118 -18.62 -4.93 -29.29
CA PHE A 118 -19.55 -5.75 -28.50
C PHE A 118 -20.76 -6.13 -29.36
N PRO A 119 -20.77 -7.32 -30.00
CA PRO A 119 -21.87 -7.72 -30.87
C PRO A 119 -23.20 -7.77 -30.10
N LYS A 120 -24.19 -7.02 -30.59
CA LYS A 120 -25.53 -6.92 -29.98
C LYS A 120 -26.17 -8.29 -29.84
N GLY A 121 -26.72 -8.57 -28.66
CA GLY A 121 -27.44 -9.81 -28.36
C GLY A 121 -26.57 -11.05 -28.19
N GLN A 122 -25.24 -10.94 -28.35
CA GLN A 122 -24.32 -12.08 -28.23
C GLN A 122 -23.59 -12.13 -26.89
N ASN A 123 -23.63 -11.04 -26.09
CA ASN A 123 -22.91 -10.96 -24.82
C ASN A 123 -21.45 -11.41 -24.98
N THR A 124 -20.76 -10.87 -26.00
CA THR A 124 -19.35 -11.15 -26.30
C THR A 124 -18.56 -9.86 -26.57
N ILE A 125 -17.24 -10.00 -26.64
CA ILE A 125 -16.29 -8.97 -27.06
C ILE A 125 -15.44 -9.52 -28.19
N ARG A 126 -15.24 -8.67 -29.21
CA ARG A 126 -14.31 -8.89 -30.30
C ARG A 126 -13.30 -7.76 -30.34
N VAL A 127 -12.02 -8.11 -30.49
CA VAL A 127 -10.93 -7.19 -30.80
C VAL A 127 -10.44 -7.45 -32.22
N GLY A 128 -10.19 -6.40 -33.00
CA GLY A 128 -9.56 -6.50 -34.30
C GLY A 128 -8.32 -5.63 -34.41
N LEU A 129 -7.25 -6.12 -35.02
CA LEU A 129 -6.11 -5.34 -35.49
C LEU A 129 -6.16 -5.20 -37.02
N ILE A 130 -5.97 -3.99 -37.54
CA ILE A 130 -5.90 -3.74 -38.98
C ILE A 130 -4.44 -3.75 -39.46
N LEU A 131 -4.09 -4.73 -40.29
CA LEU A 131 -2.81 -4.80 -41.01
C LEU A 131 -3.03 -4.48 -42.50
N LYS A 132 -1.97 -4.20 -43.27
CA LYS A 132 -2.06 -4.06 -44.74
C LYS A 132 -2.62 -5.33 -45.40
N THR A 133 -2.37 -6.49 -44.80
CA THR A 133 -2.80 -7.81 -45.29
C THR A 133 -4.23 -8.17 -44.89
N GLY A 134 -4.92 -7.35 -44.08
CA GLY A 134 -6.29 -7.59 -43.62
C GLY A 134 -6.46 -7.48 -42.11
N TRP A 135 -7.62 -7.92 -41.61
CA TRP A 135 -7.96 -7.90 -40.18
C TRP A 135 -7.46 -9.16 -39.47
N VAL A 136 -6.82 -8.98 -38.32
CA VAL A 136 -6.60 -10.07 -37.34
C VAL A 136 -7.59 -9.87 -36.21
N ARG A 137 -8.51 -10.81 -36.01
CA ARG A 137 -9.59 -10.71 -35.01
C ARG A 137 -9.41 -11.71 -33.88
N CYS A 138 -9.74 -11.30 -32.67
CA CYS A 138 -9.74 -12.10 -31.46
C CYS A 138 -11.08 -11.90 -30.74
N GLU A 139 -11.85 -12.96 -30.55
CA GLU A 139 -13.23 -12.88 -30.06
C GLU A 139 -13.47 -13.92 -28.98
N LEU A 140 -14.22 -13.54 -27.94
CA LEU A 140 -14.66 -14.47 -26.91
C LEU A 140 -15.91 -15.25 -27.35
N PRO A 141 -16.19 -16.42 -26.77
CA PRO A 141 -17.45 -17.12 -26.99
C PRO A 141 -18.67 -16.25 -26.60
N ALA A 142 -19.80 -16.45 -27.28
CA ALA A 142 -21.07 -15.80 -26.90
C ALA A 142 -21.42 -16.09 -25.43
N GLY A 143 -21.93 -15.09 -24.71
CA GLY A 143 -22.21 -15.17 -23.28
C GLY A 143 -21.01 -14.92 -22.34
N SER A 144 -19.83 -14.65 -22.89
CA SER A 144 -18.62 -14.39 -22.09
C SER A 144 -18.65 -13.07 -21.33
N VAL A 145 -19.55 -12.13 -21.64
CA VAL A 145 -19.65 -10.85 -20.90
C VAL A 145 -21.03 -10.58 -20.33
N CYS A 146 -21.05 -9.96 -19.15
CA CYS A 146 -22.29 -9.66 -18.42
C CYS A 146 -22.80 -8.26 -18.77
N SER A 147 -23.90 -8.18 -19.53
CA SER A 147 -24.41 -6.88 -19.96
C SER A 147 -24.80 -6.00 -18.76
N GLY A 148 -24.37 -4.73 -18.78
CA GLY A 148 -24.67 -3.77 -17.72
C GLY A 148 -23.94 -3.98 -16.39
N GLN A 149 -22.90 -4.80 -16.33
CA GLN A 149 -21.96 -4.85 -15.21
C GLN A 149 -20.58 -4.34 -15.61
N TRP A 150 -19.84 -3.78 -14.65
CA TRP A 150 -18.45 -3.37 -14.87
C TRP A 150 -17.58 -4.60 -15.13
N GLN A 151 -16.80 -4.53 -16.19
CA GLN A 151 -15.89 -5.59 -16.62
C GLN A 151 -14.54 -4.98 -16.96
N HIS A 152 -13.47 -5.65 -16.53
CA HIS A 152 -12.11 -5.27 -16.84
C HIS A 152 -11.68 -5.90 -18.15
N ILE A 153 -11.31 -5.07 -19.13
CA ILE A 153 -10.88 -5.51 -20.44
C ILE A 153 -9.38 -5.30 -20.54
N HIS A 154 -8.66 -6.39 -20.77
CA HIS A 154 -7.24 -6.38 -21.09
C HIS A 154 -7.07 -6.87 -22.52
N VAL A 155 -6.42 -6.06 -23.35
CA VAL A 155 -6.02 -6.41 -24.71
C VAL A 155 -4.52 -6.29 -24.82
N SER A 156 -3.85 -7.32 -25.32
CA SER A 156 -2.43 -7.23 -25.65
C SER A 156 -2.13 -7.84 -27.01
N TRP A 157 -1.11 -7.33 -27.69
CA TRP A 157 -0.62 -7.92 -28.93
C TRP A 157 0.90 -7.93 -28.93
N GLY A 158 1.52 -9.00 -29.42
CA GLY A 158 2.97 -9.18 -29.38
C GLY A 158 3.43 -10.52 -29.96
N SER A 159 4.57 -11.05 -29.52
CA SER A 159 5.02 -12.42 -29.89
C SER A 159 4.01 -13.50 -29.49
N ALA A 160 3.24 -13.24 -28.43
CA ALA A 160 2.13 -14.08 -27.99
C ALA A 160 0.87 -13.95 -28.87
N GLY A 161 0.88 -13.23 -30.00
CA GLY A 161 -0.35 -12.99 -30.79
C GLY A 161 -1.23 -11.90 -30.18
N LEU A 162 -2.43 -11.71 -30.73
CA LEU A 162 -3.48 -10.84 -30.19
C LEU A 162 -4.24 -11.60 -29.11
N VAL A 163 -4.27 -11.06 -27.90
CA VAL A 163 -4.87 -11.67 -26.72
C VAL A 163 -5.91 -10.70 -26.16
N LEU A 164 -7.11 -11.22 -25.91
CA LEU A 164 -8.20 -10.53 -25.21
C LEU A 164 -8.46 -11.27 -23.91
N ILE A 165 -8.48 -10.56 -22.79
CA ILE A 165 -8.83 -11.08 -21.47
C ILE A 165 -9.94 -10.22 -20.87
N VAL A 166 -10.96 -10.86 -20.33
CA VAL A 166 -12.04 -10.21 -19.57
C VAL A 166 -12.06 -10.72 -18.15
N ASP A 167 -12.11 -9.79 -17.19
CA ASP A 167 -12.15 -10.04 -15.75
C ASP A 167 -11.05 -11.00 -15.27
N GLY A 168 -9.89 -10.97 -15.94
CA GLY A 168 -8.71 -11.79 -15.63
C GLY A 168 -8.87 -13.30 -15.86
N THR A 169 -10.02 -13.78 -16.32
CA THR A 169 -10.35 -15.22 -16.33
C THR A 169 -10.78 -15.75 -17.69
N LYS A 170 -11.43 -14.92 -18.52
CA LYS A 170 -11.92 -15.31 -19.84
C LYS A 170 -10.96 -14.81 -20.89
N ALA A 171 -10.30 -15.71 -21.62
CA ALA A 171 -9.28 -15.33 -22.59
C ALA A 171 -9.56 -15.89 -23.99
N ALA A 172 -9.32 -15.07 -25.00
CA ALA A 172 -9.23 -15.47 -26.39
C ALA A 172 -7.86 -15.08 -26.94
N ARG A 173 -7.35 -15.85 -27.92
CA ARG A 173 -6.05 -15.62 -28.53
C ARG A 173 -6.08 -15.92 -30.02
N THR A 174 -5.50 -15.02 -30.80
CA THR A 174 -5.32 -15.18 -32.25
C THR A 174 -3.84 -14.95 -32.61
N PRO A 175 -3.19 -15.89 -33.31
CA PRO A 175 -1.82 -15.70 -33.80
C PRO A 175 -1.70 -14.46 -34.69
N LEU A 176 -0.55 -13.78 -34.62
CA LEU A 176 -0.23 -12.67 -35.53
C LEU A 176 0.70 -13.17 -36.65
N PRO A 177 0.59 -12.61 -37.87
CA PRO A 177 1.51 -12.93 -38.95
C PRO A 177 2.95 -12.52 -38.60
N GLU A 178 3.92 -13.24 -39.18
CA GLU A 178 5.36 -12.99 -38.97
C GLU A 178 5.79 -11.61 -39.46
N LYS A 179 5.21 -11.13 -40.57
CA LYS A 179 5.38 -9.74 -41.06
C LYS A 179 4.16 -8.91 -40.69
N ARG A 180 4.38 -7.85 -39.90
CA ARG A 180 3.36 -6.92 -39.41
C ARG A 180 3.50 -5.58 -40.10
N GLU A 181 3.05 -5.51 -41.34
CA GLU A 181 2.95 -4.22 -42.03
C GLU A 181 1.61 -3.57 -41.67
N TRP A 182 1.69 -2.48 -40.93
CA TRP A 182 0.51 -1.75 -40.50
C TRP A 182 -0.06 -0.91 -41.64
N ARG A 183 -1.40 -0.82 -41.71
CA ARG A 183 -2.09 0.01 -42.70
C ARG A 183 -2.07 1.45 -42.20
N ASP A 184 -1.51 2.36 -42.99
CA ASP A 184 -1.69 3.80 -42.78
C ASP A 184 -3.16 4.13 -42.98
N LEU A 185 -3.79 4.63 -41.94
CA LEU A 185 -5.14 5.16 -42.01
C LEU A 185 -5.04 6.65 -41.73
N ASP A 186 -5.60 7.48 -42.60
CA ASP A 186 -5.58 8.95 -42.47
C ASP A 186 -6.40 9.49 -41.28
N TYR A 187 -6.73 8.64 -40.29
CA TYR A 187 -7.52 8.99 -39.13
C TYR A 187 -6.65 9.45 -37.96
N HIS A 188 -7.07 10.53 -37.31
CA HIS A 188 -6.48 11.02 -36.07
C HIS A 188 -6.82 10.08 -34.89
N PHE A 189 -6.03 10.13 -33.80
CA PHE A 189 -6.34 9.37 -32.58
C PHE A 189 -7.75 9.69 -32.08
N PHE A 190 -8.59 8.67 -31.95
CA PHE A 190 -10.02 8.82 -31.73
C PHE A 190 -10.54 7.79 -30.71
N ILE A 191 -11.11 8.25 -29.60
CA ILE A 191 -11.88 7.40 -28.69
C ILE A 191 -13.35 7.76 -28.89
N GLY A 192 -14.13 6.87 -29.50
CA GLY A 192 -15.57 7.06 -29.65
C GLY A 192 -16.28 5.86 -30.27
N THR A 193 -17.60 5.86 -30.15
CA THR A 193 -18.50 4.84 -30.73
C THR A 193 -18.66 5.08 -32.23
N TYR A 194 -18.41 4.06 -33.05
CA TYR A 194 -18.58 4.15 -34.50
C TYR A 194 -19.97 3.64 -34.93
N ASN A 195 -20.59 4.31 -35.91
CA ASN A 195 -21.80 3.86 -36.62
C ASN A 195 -21.38 3.39 -38.02
N CYS A 196 -21.57 2.11 -38.33
CA CYS A 196 -21.19 1.54 -39.62
C CYS A 196 -22.26 1.86 -40.69
N PRO A 197 -21.90 2.32 -41.90
CA PRO A 197 -22.87 2.56 -42.95
C PRO A 197 -23.27 1.24 -43.65
N THR A 198 -24.58 0.98 -43.73
CA THR A 198 -25.34 -0.06 -44.51
C THR A 198 -25.75 -1.37 -43.82
N PRO A 199 -26.92 -1.94 -44.25
CA PRO A 199 -28.23 -1.69 -43.69
C PRO A 199 -28.46 -2.54 -42.44
N TYR A 200 -28.05 -2.04 -41.28
CA TYR A 200 -28.55 -2.53 -40.01
C TYR A 200 -29.27 -1.35 -39.36
N ASP A 201 -30.54 -1.57 -39.01
CA ASP A 201 -31.42 -0.55 -38.43
C ASP A 201 -30.72 0.19 -37.29
N VAL A 202 -30.67 1.52 -37.41
CA VAL A 202 -29.93 2.42 -36.52
C VAL A 202 -30.70 2.61 -35.22
N TRP A 203 -30.07 2.26 -34.09
CA TRP A 203 -30.55 2.55 -32.73
C TRP A 203 -29.41 3.14 -31.91
N PHE A 204 -29.65 4.26 -31.22
CA PHE A 204 -28.66 4.98 -30.40
C PHE A 204 -28.32 4.20 -29.12
N TYR A 205 -27.04 4.20 -28.71
CA TYR A 205 -26.54 3.31 -27.66
C TYR A 205 -25.47 3.95 -26.75
N HIS A 206 -25.54 3.67 -25.44
CA HIS A 206 -24.79 4.31 -24.34
C HIS A 206 -23.74 3.36 -23.71
N GLY A 207 -22.54 3.86 -23.35
CA GLY A 207 -21.53 3.10 -22.59
C GLY A 207 -20.55 3.99 -21.81
N LEU A 208 -20.08 3.52 -20.66
CA LEU A 208 -19.10 4.20 -19.77
C LEU A 208 -17.74 3.47 -19.83
N VAL A 209 -16.65 4.23 -19.92
CA VAL A 209 -15.25 3.75 -19.86
C VAL A 209 -14.52 4.48 -18.74
N ASP A 210 -13.86 3.74 -17.86
CA ASP A 210 -13.06 4.28 -16.74
C ASP A 210 -11.62 3.73 -16.77
N ASP A 211 -10.65 4.57 -16.44
CA ASP A 211 -9.20 4.28 -16.31
C ASP A 211 -8.56 3.56 -17.52
N LEU A 212 -8.43 4.24 -18.67
CA LEU A 212 -7.72 3.71 -19.84
C LEU A 212 -6.20 3.84 -19.67
N VAL A 213 -5.51 2.70 -19.66
CA VAL A 213 -4.05 2.61 -19.59
C VAL A 213 -3.52 1.97 -20.88
N VAL A 214 -2.60 2.66 -21.56
CA VAL A 214 -1.91 2.17 -22.77
C VAL A 214 -0.42 2.11 -22.48
N GLN A 215 0.20 0.93 -22.61
CA GLN A 215 1.63 0.71 -22.34
C GLN A 215 2.33 0.03 -23.52
N PRO A 216 3.46 0.58 -24.02
CA PRO A 216 4.36 -0.16 -24.90
C PRO A 216 5.23 -1.10 -24.06
N ARG A 217 5.28 -2.38 -24.40
CA ARG A 217 6.09 -3.35 -23.64
C ARG A 217 7.51 -3.39 -24.21
N GLN A 218 8.51 -3.01 -23.41
CA GLN A 218 9.89 -3.40 -23.72
C GLN A 218 9.99 -4.92 -23.56
N VAL A 219 10.69 -5.58 -24.49
CA VAL A 219 11.13 -6.97 -24.27
C VAL A 219 12.10 -6.93 -23.09
N LEU A 220 11.59 -7.30 -21.91
CA LEU A 220 12.46 -7.51 -20.76
C LEU A 220 13.40 -8.69 -21.07
N PRO A 221 14.69 -8.58 -20.72
CA PRO A 221 15.55 -9.75 -20.62
C PRO A 221 14.88 -10.82 -19.75
N ALA A 222 15.02 -12.10 -20.11
CA ALA A 222 14.38 -13.25 -19.43
C ALA A 222 14.74 -13.38 -17.92
N ASP A 223 15.69 -12.57 -17.48
CA ASP A 223 16.38 -12.49 -16.20
C ASP A 223 15.84 -11.39 -15.26
N VAL A 224 14.92 -10.52 -15.72
CA VAL A 224 14.22 -9.58 -14.83
C VAL A 224 12.98 -10.24 -14.23
N VAL A 225 13.13 -10.72 -13.00
CA VAL A 225 12.07 -11.36 -12.22
C VAL A 225 11.30 -10.31 -11.42
N LEU A 226 10.10 -9.96 -11.88
CA LEU A 226 9.11 -9.21 -11.11
C LEU A 226 8.23 -10.18 -10.29
N PRO A 227 7.61 -9.75 -9.17
CA PRO A 227 6.62 -10.53 -8.45
C PRO A 227 5.50 -10.99 -9.38
N ASP A 228 4.93 -12.16 -9.12
CA ASP A 228 3.83 -12.69 -9.91
C ASP A 228 2.64 -11.70 -9.90
N PRO A 229 2.19 -11.16 -11.07
CA PRO A 229 1.06 -10.24 -11.16
C PRO A 229 -0.24 -10.80 -10.56
N ARG A 230 -0.34 -12.13 -10.40
CA ARG A 230 -1.48 -12.80 -9.75
C ARG A 230 -1.62 -12.49 -8.27
N LEU A 231 -0.60 -11.89 -7.64
CA LEU A 231 -0.60 -11.53 -6.22
C LEU A 231 -1.18 -10.14 -5.91
N GLN A 232 -1.54 -9.35 -6.93
CA GLN A 232 -2.26 -8.10 -6.66
C GLN A 232 -3.77 -8.37 -6.50
N PRO A 233 -4.43 -7.87 -5.45
CA PRO A 233 -5.87 -8.04 -5.20
C PRO A 233 -6.79 -7.33 -6.22
N GLN A 234 -6.31 -7.10 -7.45
CA GLN A 234 -6.93 -6.30 -8.50
C GLN A 234 -8.19 -6.93 -9.09
N THR A 235 -8.40 -8.24 -8.91
CA THR A 235 -9.53 -8.99 -9.51
C THR A 235 -10.75 -9.09 -8.60
N VAL A 236 -10.61 -8.84 -7.30
CA VAL A 236 -11.74 -8.92 -6.35
C VAL A 236 -12.28 -7.52 -6.09
N PRO A 237 -13.60 -7.27 -6.26
CA PRO A 237 -14.17 -5.96 -5.99
C PRO A 237 -13.98 -5.55 -4.52
N PRO A 238 -13.91 -4.24 -4.23
CA PRO A 238 -13.89 -3.76 -2.86
C PRO A 238 -15.18 -4.20 -2.14
N LEU A 239 -15.10 -4.38 -0.82
CA LEU A 239 -16.27 -4.61 0.01
C LEU A 239 -17.20 -3.39 -0.06
N GLU A 240 -18.51 -3.65 -0.06
CA GLU A 240 -19.50 -2.58 0.09
C GLU A 240 -19.31 -1.87 1.43
N LEU A 241 -19.50 -0.55 1.49
CA LEU A 241 -19.26 0.18 2.74
C LEU A 241 -20.34 -0.12 3.78
N ARG A 242 -19.94 -0.71 4.92
CA ARG A 242 -20.79 -0.87 6.11
C ARG A 242 -20.54 0.30 7.06
N LEU A 243 -21.34 1.34 6.97
CA LEU A 243 -21.23 2.47 7.89
C LEU A 243 -22.04 2.19 9.16
N VAL A 244 -21.39 2.32 10.31
CA VAL A 244 -22.01 2.20 11.62
C VAL A 244 -22.11 3.59 12.24
N GLU A 245 -23.25 3.89 12.85
CA GLU A 245 -23.41 5.13 13.58
C GLU A 245 -22.59 5.09 14.87
N THR A 246 -21.72 6.07 15.05
CA THR A 246 -20.86 6.24 16.22
C THR A 246 -21.34 7.41 17.06
N PRO A 247 -21.16 7.35 18.40
CA PRO A 247 -21.41 8.49 19.26
C PRO A 247 -20.69 9.74 18.76
N LYS A 248 -21.43 10.84 18.58
CA LYS A 248 -20.87 12.09 18.06
C LYS A 248 -20.38 13.00 19.19
N PRO A 249 -19.25 13.70 19.00
CA PRO A 249 -18.75 14.65 19.98
C PRO A 249 -19.78 15.76 20.25
N ALA A 250 -20.01 16.06 21.51
CA ALA A 250 -21.00 17.07 21.93
C ALA A 250 -20.41 18.48 21.89
N TYR A 251 -20.01 18.98 20.72
CA TYR A 251 -19.26 20.25 20.63
C TYR A 251 -20.00 21.47 21.19
N SER A 252 -21.33 21.49 21.10
CA SER A 252 -22.19 22.61 21.54
C SER A 252 -22.69 22.48 22.98
N ALA A 253 -22.47 21.36 23.66
CA ALA A 253 -22.94 21.18 25.04
C ALA A 253 -22.12 22.02 26.02
N ALA A 254 -22.76 22.60 27.03
CA ALA A 254 -22.03 23.28 28.12
C ALA A 254 -21.05 22.32 28.79
N LEU A 255 -19.86 22.80 29.16
CA LEU A 255 -18.89 22.00 29.91
C LEU A 255 -19.46 21.76 31.32
N PRO A 256 -19.75 20.51 31.72
CA PRO A 256 -20.21 20.25 33.07
C PRO A 256 -19.07 20.47 34.06
N ALA A 257 -19.35 21.04 35.23
CA ALA A 257 -18.34 21.20 36.29
C ALA A 257 -17.83 19.86 36.82
N LEU A 258 -18.69 18.84 36.77
CA LEU A 258 -18.38 17.47 37.14
C LEU A 258 -19.22 16.51 36.30
N VAL A 259 -18.59 15.44 35.82
CA VAL A 259 -19.26 14.28 35.22
C VAL A 259 -19.44 13.22 36.29
N ARG A 260 -20.64 12.65 36.36
CA ARG A 260 -20.96 11.49 37.21
C ARG A 260 -21.49 10.35 36.36
N GLY A 261 -21.32 9.14 36.83
CA GLY A 261 -21.95 7.99 36.21
C GLY A 261 -21.69 6.71 36.95
N ARG A 262 -22.24 5.63 36.42
CA ARG A 262 -22.08 4.28 36.93
C ARG A 262 -21.68 3.33 35.80
N ILE A 263 -20.80 2.39 36.13
CA ILE A 263 -20.50 1.24 35.28
C ILE A 263 -21.09 0.01 35.96
N VAL A 264 -21.93 -0.71 35.25
CA VAL A 264 -22.64 -1.88 35.79
C VAL A 264 -22.37 -3.13 34.96
N LEU A 265 -22.47 -4.26 35.63
CA LEU A 265 -22.44 -5.58 35.04
C LEU A 265 -23.82 -5.87 34.45
N ASP A 266 -23.89 -5.74 33.14
CA ASP A 266 -25.10 -5.82 32.33
C ASP A 266 -25.57 -7.27 32.19
N ALA A 267 -26.29 -7.76 33.19
CA ALA A 267 -26.63 -9.16 33.32
C ALA A 267 -27.63 -9.63 32.25
N ASN A 268 -28.42 -8.72 31.70
CA ASN A 268 -29.42 -8.99 30.66
C ASN A 268 -28.91 -8.65 29.24
N ALA A 269 -27.70 -8.11 29.13
CA ALA A 269 -27.04 -7.69 27.89
C ALA A 269 -27.86 -6.68 27.06
N ASN A 270 -28.67 -5.83 27.71
CA ASN A 270 -29.53 -4.86 27.03
C ASN A 270 -28.83 -3.53 26.72
N GLY A 271 -27.62 -3.31 27.25
CA GLY A 271 -26.82 -2.11 27.02
C GLY A 271 -27.27 -0.88 27.80
N VAL A 272 -28.19 -1.03 28.75
CA VAL A 272 -28.76 0.04 29.58
C VAL A 272 -28.38 -0.22 31.03
N ALA A 273 -27.77 0.76 31.69
CA ALA A 273 -27.41 0.61 33.10
C ALA A 273 -28.67 0.70 33.98
N GLU A 274 -28.98 -0.38 34.70
CA GLU A 274 -30.17 -0.46 35.56
C GLU A 274 -29.81 -0.44 37.06
N ALA A 275 -30.74 0.05 37.90
CA ALA A 275 -30.47 0.23 39.33
C ALA A 275 -30.21 -1.10 40.08
N ASN A 276 -30.84 -2.18 39.62
CA ASN A 276 -30.70 -3.54 40.16
C ASN A 276 -29.41 -4.25 39.72
N GLU A 277 -28.63 -3.67 38.81
CA GLU A 277 -27.40 -4.30 38.32
C GLU A 277 -26.21 -4.04 39.25
N GLU A 278 -25.35 -5.06 39.33
CA GLU A 278 -24.12 -5.02 40.13
C GLU A 278 -23.17 -3.96 39.55
N GLY A 279 -22.53 -3.15 40.41
CA GLY A 279 -21.51 -2.22 39.96
C GLY A 279 -20.25 -2.95 39.47
N ALA A 280 -19.57 -2.40 38.48
CA ALA A 280 -18.25 -2.86 38.06
C ALA A 280 -17.15 -2.01 38.74
N PRO A 281 -16.49 -2.50 39.80
CA PRO A 281 -15.51 -1.71 40.54
C PRO A 281 -14.14 -1.64 39.86
N GLY A 282 -13.40 -0.57 40.12
CA GLY A 282 -12.01 -0.41 39.68
C GLY A 282 -11.81 -0.17 38.18
N VAL A 283 -12.89 0.02 37.41
CA VAL A 283 -12.83 0.32 35.97
C VAL A 283 -12.36 1.76 35.78
N SER A 284 -11.33 1.96 34.95
CA SER A 284 -10.81 3.30 34.67
C SER A 284 -11.72 4.06 33.71
N VAL A 285 -11.99 5.32 34.05
CA VAL A 285 -12.84 6.24 33.26
C VAL A 285 -12.05 7.52 32.98
N THR A 286 -12.12 8.01 31.75
CA THR A 286 -11.34 9.15 31.31
C THR A 286 -12.09 10.00 30.27
N ASP A 287 -11.65 11.23 30.11
CA ASP A 287 -12.05 12.17 29.08
C ASP A 287 -10.91 12.53 28.12
N GLY A 288 -9.73 11.90 28.28
CA GLY A 288 -8.49 12.19 27.55
C GLY A 288 -7.53 13.15 28.25
N TYR A 289 -7.90 13.68 29.40
CA TYR A 289 -7.05 14.58 30.19
C TYR A 289 -6.81 14.07 31.60
N ALA A 290 -7.83 13.48 32.21
CA ALA A 290 -7.76 12.89 33.54
C ALA A 290 -8.31 11.46 33.55
N VAL A 291 -7.83 10.65 34.49
CA VAL A 291 -8.29 9.27 34.68
C VAL A 291 -8.77 9.10 36.12
N THR A 292 -9.99 8.63 36.29
CA THR A 292 -10.59 8.20 37.58
C THR A 292 -10.90 6.70 37.54
N ARG A 293 -11.33 6.13 38.66
CA ARG A 293 -11.77 4.73 38.75
C ARG A 293 -13.13 4.64 39.41
N THR A 294 -13.92 3.66 39.00
CA THR A 294 -15.17 3.34 39.68
C THR A 294 -14.94 2.79 41.08
N ASP A 295 -15.82 3.15 42.00
CA ASP A 295 -15.85 2.63 43.37
C ASP A 295 -16.50 1.23 43.45
N GLY A 296 -16.70 0.71 44.66
CA GLY A 296 -17.33 -0.59 44.90
C GLY A 296 -18.76 -0.74 44.34
N SER A 297 -19.47 0.37 44.15
CA SER A 297 -20.82 0.40 43.56
C SER A 297 -20.82 0.60 42.04
N GLY A 298 -19.64 0.74 41.43
CA GLY A 298 -19.47 1.08 40.03
C GLY A 298 -19.58 2.58 39.74
N ALA A 299 -19.74 3.44 40.76
CA ALA A 299 -19.91 4.87 40.58
C ALA A 299 -18.57 5.59 40.38
N TYR A 300 -18.56 6.67 39.60
CA TYR A 300 -17.37 7.50 39.40
C TYR A 300 -17.73 8.99 39.32
N GLU A 301 -16.74 9.83 39.64
CA GLU A 301 -16.77 11.27 39.42
C GLU A 301 -15.50 11.71 38.67
N LEU A 302 -15.66 12.58 37.68
CA LEU A 302 -14.57 13.11 36.86
C LEU A 302 -14.77 14.60 36.60
N ALA A 303 -13.78 15.42 36.93
CA ALA A 303 -13.75 16.82 36.51
C ALA A 303 -13.19 16.90 35.07
N PRO A 304 -14.01 17.25 34.07
CA PRO A 304 -13.58 17.18 32.68
C PRO A 304 -12.60 18.32 32.35
N GLY A 305 -11.63 18.02 31.50
CA GLY A 305 -10.82 19.00 30.81
C GLY A 305 -11.69 19.99 30.01
N LYS A 306 -11.25 21.24 29.93
CA LYS A 306 -12.00 22.31 29.24
C LYS A 306 -12.30 22.01 27.76
N ASP A 307 -11.43 21.19 27.15
CA ASP A 307 -11.43 20.84 25.73
C ASP A 307 -11.95 19.40 25.51
N SER A 308 -12.52 18.75 26.53
CA SER A 308 -13.08 17.40 26.44
C SER A 308 -14.36 17.37 25.63
N VAL A 309 -14.54 16.31 24.82
CA VAL A 309 -15.73 16.10 23.99
C VAL A 309 -16.37 14.71 24.16
N PHE A 310 -15.66 13.80 24.81
CA PHE A 310 -16.11 12.44 25.14
C PHE A 310 -15.79 12.09 26.59
N VAL A 311 -16.48 11.06 27.08
CA VAL A 311 -16.12 10.27 28.27
C VAL A 311 -16.08 8.82 27.83
N TYR A 312 -15.10 8.05 28.31
CA TYR A 312 -14.86 6.69 27.86
C TYR A 312 -14.11 5.87 28.92
N ILE A 313 -14.13 4.56 28.75
CA ILE A 313 -13.60 3.62 29.73
C ILE A 313 -12.42 2.84 29.17
N THR A 314 -11.46 2.52 30.02
CA THR A 314 -10.50 1.46 29.75
C THR A 314 -11.23 0.14 29.93
N LYS A 315 -11.50 -0.60 28.85
CA LYS A 315 -12.06 -1.95 28.94
C LYS A 315 -11.06 -2.82 29.73
N PRO A 316 -11.37 -3.29 30.94
CA PRO A 316 -10.44 -4.11 31.71
C PRO A 316 -10.41 -5.56 31.20
N SER A 317 -9.41 -6.34 31.60
CA SER A 317 -9.40 -7.77 31.27
C SER A 317 -10.54 -8.51 31.97
N GLY A 318 -11.03 -9.58 31.35
CA GLY A 318 -12.19 -10.33 31.84
C GLY A 318 -13.54 -9.61 31.72
N LEU A 319 -13.59 -8.39 31.19
CA LEU A 319 -14.83 -7.70 30.83
C LEU A 319 -14.86 -7.33 29.34
N THR A 320 -16.05 -7.25 28.78
CA THR A 320 -16.31 -6.65 27.47
C THR A 320 -17.40 -5.59 27.59
N VAL A 321 -17.33 -4.55 26.76
CA VAL A 321 -18.30 -3.46 26.78
C VAL A 321 -19.57 -3.88 26.07
N THR A 322 -20.74 -3.60 26.66
CA THR A 322 -22.03 -3.68 25.96
C THR A 322 -22.33 -2.32 25.32
N GLY A 323 -22.54 -2.29 24.00
CA GLY A 323 -22.70 -1.04 23.27
C GLY A 323 -21.37 -0.31 23.05
N SER A 324 -21.32 1.00 23.32
CA SER A 324 -20.13 1.82 23.02
C SER A 324 -19.24 2.03 24.24
N TRP A 325 -17.93 1.89 24.04
CA TRP A 325 -16.88 2.13 25.04
C TRP A 325 -16.58 3.62 25.29
N TYR A 326 -17.15 4.49 24.46
CA TYR A 326 -17.14 5.94 24.62
C TYR A 326 -18.51 6.55 24.38
N LYS A 327 -18.80 7.68 25.02
CA LYS A 327 -20.04 8.44 24.89
C LYS A 327 -19.73 9.94 24.82
N PRO A 328 -20.63 10.76 24.25
CA PRO A 328 -20.45 12.21 24.21
C PRO A 328 -20.37 12.77 25.64
N LEU A 329 -19.57 13.82 25.83
CA LEU A 329 -19.48 14.48 27.13
C LEU A 329 -20.84 15.00 27.59
N ALA A 330 -21.27 14.57 28.77
CA ALA A 330 -22.49 15.01 29.45
C ALA A 330 -22.28 15.02 30.97
N ALA A 331 -23.19 15.63 31.74
CA ALA A 331 -23.12 15.64 33.20
C ALA A 331 -23.32 14.24 33.81
N GLY A 332 -24.09 13.39 33.15
CA GLY A 332 -24.35 11.99 33.50
C GLY A 332 -23.95 11.06 32.36
N VAL A 333 -23.02 10.12 32.59
CA VAL A 333 -22.58 9.16 31.58
C VAL A 333 -22.38 7.77 32.19
N ASP A 334 -23.29 6.85 31.90
CA ASP A 334 -23.19 5.47 32.37
C ASP A 334 -22.57 4.54 31.33
N PHE A 335 -21.98 3.42 31.75
CA PHE A 335 -21.52 2.35 30.86
C PHE A 335 -21.99 0.99 31.35
N THR A 336 -22.04 0.04 30.44
CA THR A 336 -22.45 -1.34 30.70
C THR A 336 -21.36 -2.27 30.21
N VAL A 337 -21.07 -3.29 31.01
CA VAL A 337 -20.04 -4.30 30.71
C VAL A 337 -20.56 -5.69 31.04
N THR A 338 -20.14 -6.69 30.30
CA THR A 338 -20.41 -8.11 30.59
C THR A 338 -19.11 -8.83 30.93
N ARG A 339 -19.19 -9.89 31.73
CA ARG A 339 -18.05 -10.75 32.00
C ARG A 339 -17.69 -11.54 30.74
N THR A 340 -16.41 -11.62 30.43
CA THR A 340 -15.85 -12.43 29.34
C THR A 340 -14.65 -13.21 29.88
N ASN A 341 -14.18 -14.20 29.12
CA ASN A 341 -13.01 -14.97 29.53
C ASN A 341 -11.76 -14.08 29.49
N ASP A 342 -10.95 -14.19 30.53
CA ASP A 342 -9.58 -13.69 30.52
C ASP A 342 -8.70 -14.77 29.89
N GLU A 343 -7.96 -14.41 28.83
CA GLU A 343 -7.19 -15.37 28.03
C GLU A 343 -5.70 -15.09 28.16
N ASP A 344 -4.94 -16.13 28.52
CA ASP A 344 -3.47 -16.08 28.54
C ASP A 344 -2.85 -16.49 27.21
N ASP A 345 -3.61 -17.07 26.27
CA ASP A 345 -3.15 -17.46 24.93
C ASP A 345 -4.12 -16.94 23.87
N TYR A 346 -3.69 -15.95 23.10
CA TYR A 346 -4.52 -15.32 22.07
C TYR A 346 -3.68 -14.71 20.95
N THR A 347 -4.33 -14.47 19.81
CA THR A 347 -3.72 -13.79 18.66
C THR A 347 -4.36 -12.43 18.41
N PHE A 348 -3.58 -11.48 17.90
CA PHE A 348 -4.07 -10.20 17.41
C PHE A 348 -3.29 -9.76 16.17
N ILE A 349 -3.89 -8.86 15.39
CA ILE A 349 -3.28 -8.30 14.19
C ILE A 349 -2.75 -6.89 14.48
N HIS A 350 -1.52 -6.61 14.05
CA HIS A 350 -0.98 -5.25 13.96
C HIS A 350 -0.87 -4.87 12.49
N VAL A 351 -1.66 -3.89 12.09
CA VAL A 351 -1.63 -3.27 10.77
C VAL A 351 -1.24 -1.81 10.91
N THR A 352 -0.74 -1.19 9.85
CA THR A 352 -0.38 0.23 9.86
C THR A 352 -0.32 0.75 8.43
N ASP A 353 -0.34 2.08 8.27
CA ASP A 353 -0.04 2.76 7.01
C ASP A 353 -0.94 2.24 5.88
N THR A 354 -2.25 2.26 6.15
CA THR A 354 -3.26 1.76 5.21
C THR A 354 -3.54 2.75 4.08
N HIS A 355 -3.28 4.05 4.29
CA HIS A 355 -3.42 5.15 3.32
C HIS A 355 -4.68 5.03 2.45
N VAL A 356 -5.83 4.79 3.10
CA VAL A 356 -7.09 4.65 2.38
C VAL A 356 -7.50 5.99 1.79
N SER A 357 -7.95 5.96 0.54
CA SER A 357 -8.41 7.11 -0.22
C SER A 357 -9.61 6.74 -1.07
N THR A 358 -9.97 7.59 -2.03
CA THR A 358 -10.92 7.26 -3.11
C THR A 358 -10.30 6.40 -4.21
N ASN A 359 -8.98 6.15 -4.17
CA ASN A 359 -8.32 5.27 -5.13
C ASN A 359 -8.82 3.82 -4.95
N PRO A 360 -9.37 3.17 -6.00
CA PRO A 360 -9.86 1.79 -5.93
C PRO A 360 -8.82 0.76 -5.49
N ARG A 361 -7.52 1.00 -5.72
CA ARG A 361 -6.45 0.11 -5.22
C ARG A 361 -6.41 0.09 -3.70
N SER A 362 -6.55 1.24 -3.06
CA SER A 362 -6.53 1.35 -1.60
C SER A 362 -7.74 0.66 -0.96
N THR A 363 -8.92 0.82 -1.55
CA THR A 363 -10.14 0.15 -1.05
C THR A 363 -10.14 -1.35 -1.32
N ARG A 364 -9.65 -1.81 -2.47
CA ARG A 364 -9.45 -3.24 -2.75
C ARG A 364 -8.42 -3.87 -1.81
N GLY A 365 -7.29 -3.19 -1.58
CA GLY A 365 -6.24 -3.65 -0.66
C GLY A 365 -6.75 -3.79 0.77
N LEU A 366 -7.43 -2.77 1.31
CA LEU A 366 -8.05 -2.86 2.63
C LEU A 366 -9.14 -3.96 2.68
N SER A 367 -9.92 -4.12 1.61
CA SER A 367 -10.94 -5.17 1.54
C SER A 367 -10.33 -6.58 1.52
N ALA A 368 -9.20 -6.76 0.83
CA ALA A 368 -8.46 -8.01 0.85
C ALA A 368 -7.94 -8.31 2.25
N PHE A 369 -7.38 -7.31 2.93
CA PHE A 369 -6.93 -7.44 4.32
C PHE A 369 -8.07 -7.92 5.24
N VAL A 370 -9.23 -7.27 5.20
CA VAL A 370 -10.38 -7.64 6.04
C VAL A 370 -10.84 -9.07 5.76
N ARG A 371 -10.90 -9.50 4.50
CA ARG A 371 -11.26 -10.87 4.14
C ARG A 371 -10.26 -11.89 4.67
N GLU A 372 -8.97 -11.61 4.52
CA GLU A 372 -7.92 -12.50 5.03
C GLU A 372 -7.97 -12.64 6.55
N VAL A 373 -8.04 -11.52 7.27
CA VAL A 373 -8.06 -11.53 8.74
C VAL A 373 -9.29 -12.27 9.27
N ASN A 374 -10.46 -12.07 8.65
CA ASN A 374 -11.67 -12.82 9.00
C ASN A 374 -11.57 -14.33 8.73
N ALA A 375 -10.72 -14.74 7.79
CA ALA A 375 -10.54 -16.14 7.42
C ALA A 375 -9.44 -16.86 8.24
N LEU A 376 -8.71 -16.16 9.10
CA LEU A 376 -7.72 -16.79 9.98
C LEU A 376 -8.40 -17.66 11.04
N ASP A 377 -7.85 -18.86 11.26
CA ASP A 377 -8.34 -19.84 12.23
C ASP A 377 -7.17 -20.39 13.08
N PRO A 378 -7.22 -20.34 14.43
CA PRO A 378 -8.22 -19.64 15.26
C PRO A 378 -8.37 -18.16 14.91
N GLN A 379 -9.51 -17.53 15.21
CA GLN A 379 -9.73 -16.13 14.86
C GLN A 379 -8.93 -15.17 15.78
N PRO A 380 -8.28 -14.11 15.24
CA PRO A 380 -7.67 -13.06 16.04
C PRO A 380 -8.69 -12.32 16.89
N ARG A 381 -8.31 -11.93 18.11
CA ARG A 381 -9.20 -11.29 19.09
C ARG A 381 -9.49 -9.83 18.79
N PHE A 382 -8.55 -9.15 18.14
CA PHE A 382 -8.72 -7.77 17.67
C PHE A 382 -7.68 -7.43 16.60
N VAL A 383 -7.95 -6.33 15.89
CA VAL A 383 -7.00 -5.66 15.00
C VAL A 383 -6.58 -4.34 15.64
N LEU A 384 -5.30 -4.05 15.61
CA LEU A 384 -4.72 -2.80 16.10
C LEU A 384 -4.01 -2.10 14.95
N ASN A 385 -4.46 -0.90 14.61
CA ASN A 385 -3.85 -0.06 13.58
C ASN A 385 -3.00 1.05 14.23
N SER A 386 -1.70 1.12 13.93
CA SER A 386 -0.80 2.09 14.58
C SER A 386 -0.69 3.46 13.91
N GLY A 387 -1.42 3.74 12.82
CA GLY A 387 -1.39 5.07 12.21
C GLY A 387 -1.72 5.07 10.73
N ASP A 388 -1.79 6.27 10.15
CA ASP A 388 -1.97 6.49 8.71
C ASP A 388 -3.10 5.68 8.07
N LEU A 389 -4.26 5.80 8.73
CA LEU A 389 -5.51 5.13 8.37
C LEU A 389 -5.96 5.54 6.96
N VAL A 390 -5.93 6.85 6.72
CA VAL A 390 -6.34 7.51 5.48
C VAL A 390 -5.17 8.25 4.87
N ASN A 391 -5.29 8.67 3.61
CA ASN A 391 -4.21 9.34 2.88
C ASN A 391 -4.39 10.87 2.79
N LEU A 392 -4.66 11.57 3.90
CA LEU A 392 -4.77 13.03 3.87
C LEU A 392 -3.39 13.67 3.70
N ASP A 393 -3.34 14.82 3.04
CA ASP A 393 -2.08 15.56 2.84
C ASP A 393 -1.60 16.15 4.19
N LYS A 394 -0.36 15.83 4.59
CA LYS A 394 0.30 16.36 5.80
C LYS A 394 0.39 17.90 5.79
N ARG A 395 0.33 18.53 4.60
CA ARG A 395 0.29 20.01 4.44
C ARG A 395 -1.10 20.60 4.69
N LEU A 396 -2.10 19.78 5.00
CA LEU A 396 -3.48 20.18 5.26
C LEU A 396 -4.18 20.83 4.06
N ASN A 397 -3.84 20.39 2.84
CA ASN A 397 -4.45 20.89 1.59
C ASN A 397 -5.75 20.17 1.20
N ALA A 398 -6.10 19.08 1.89
CA ALA A 398 -7.28 18.28 1.57
C ALA A 398 -8.57 19.06 1.89
N SER A 399 -9.59 18.89 1.05
CA SER A 399 -10.93 19.42 1.34
C SER A 399 -11.65 18.56 2.39
N ALA A 400 -12.61 19.16 3.10
CA ALA A 400 -13.48 18.41 4.02
C ALA A 400 -14.20 17.24 3.34
N ALA A 401 -14.67 17.43 2.10
CA ALA A 401 -15.34 16.38 1.34
C ALA A 401 -14.40 15.19 1.06
N THR A 402 -13.15 15.46 0.69
CA THR A 402 -12.09 14.44 0.53
C THR A 402 -11.88 13.68 1.84
N GLY A 403 -11.78 14.43 2.94
CA GLY A 403 -11.74 13.90 4.30
C GLY A 403 -12.83 12.89 4.62
N HIS A 404 -14.09 13.31 4.48
CA HIS A 404 -15.24 12.43 4.72
C HIS A 404 -15.22 11.21 3.81
N ALA A 405 -14.89 11.37 2.52
CA ALA A 405 -14.83 10.24 1.60
C ALA A 405 -13.79 9.19 2.05
N TYR A 406 -12.61 9.63 2.50
CA TYR A 406 -11.54 8.73 2.90
C TYR A 406 -11.89 7.99 4.19
N PHE A 407 -12.39 8.70 5.21
CA PHE A 407 -12.83 8.06 6.45
C PHE A 407 -14.02 7.11 6.23
N ARG A 408 -14.99 7.48 5.38
CA ARG A 408 -16.12 6.58 5.01
C ARG A 408 -15.63 5.31 4.35
N ASN A 409 -14.67 5.39 3.44
CA ASN A 409 -14.06 4.22 2.82
C ASN A 409 -13.33 3.36 3.87
N TYR A 410 -12.52 3.98 4.73
CA TYR A 410 -11.79 3.27 5.78
C TYR A 410 -12.73 2.53 6.73
N VAL A 411 -13.63 3.25 7.42
CA VAL A 411 -14.52 2.63 8.41
C VAL A 411 -15.54 1.70 7.75
N GLY A 412 -16.03 2.07 6.57
CA GLY A 412 -16.98 1.25 5.82
C GLY A 412 -16.44 -0.13 5.47
N ILE A 413 -15.14 -0.24 5.18
CA ILE A 413 -14.48 -1.52 4.91
C ILE A 413 -14.08 -2.21 6.22
N MET A 414 -13.47 -1.50 7.18
CA MET A 414 -13.04 -2.07 8.46
C MET A 414 -14.20 -2.64 9.29
N ASN A 415 -15.41 -2.09 9.18
CA ASN A 415 -16.62 -2.59 9.82
C ASN A 415 -17.09 -3.98 9.32
N HIS A 416 -16.40 -4.58 8.33
CA HIS A 416 -16.58 -5.99 7.98
C HIS A 416 -15.73 -6.93 8.81
N LEU A 417 -14.76 -6.44 9.59
CA LEU A 417 -14.04 -7.27 10.55
C LEU A 417 -15.03 -7.86 11.55
N THR A 418 -14.89 -9.15 11.82
CA THR A 418 -15.75 -9.90 12.75
C THR A 418 -15.27 -9.82 14.20
N MET A 419 -14.14 -9.13 14.41
CA MET A 419 -13.53 -8.82 15.69
C MET A 419 -13.38 -7.29 15.86
N PRO A 420 -13.25 -6.78 17.10
CA PRO A 420 -12.99 -5.37 17.35
C PRO A 420 -11.71 -4.88 16.68
N PHE A 421 -11.70 -3.61 16.28
CA PHE A 421 -10.50 -2.95 15.78
C PHE A 421 -10.26 -1.62 16.51
N TYR A 422 -9.01 -1.37 16.84
CA TYR A 422 -8.54 -0.19 17.56
C TYR A 422 -7.60 0.59 16.64
N ASN A 423 -7.90 1.86 16.41
CA ASN A 423 -7.11 2.69 15.51
C ASN A 423 -6.35 3.73 16.32
N VAL A 424 -5.07 3.88 16.03
CA VAL A 424 -4.29 5.03 16.47
C VAL A 424 -4.28 6.05 15.34
N ALA A 425 -4.31 7.32 15.69
CA ALA A 425 -4.20 8.36 14.69
C ALA A 425 -2.76 8.46 14.18
N GLY A 426 -2.61 8.71 12.88
CA GLY A 426 -1.35 9.12 12.27
C GLY A 426 -1.38 10.54 11.73
N ASP A 427 -0.31 10.94 11.08
CA ASP A 427 -0.09 12.26 10.55
C ASP A 427 -0.82 12.48 9.21
N HIS A 428 -1.09 11.41 8.44
CA HIS A 428 -2.01 11.41 7.30
C HIS A 428 -3.48 11.29 7.73
N THR A 429 -3.76 11.28 9.04
CA THR A 429 -5.12 11.27 9.61
C THR A 429 -5.52 12.66 10.13
N ASP A 430 -4.64 13.65 10.04
CA ASP A 430 -4.87 15.02 10.50
C ASP A 430 -5.96 15.72 9.65
N SER A 431 -6.93 16.31 10.35
CA SER A 431 -8.08 17.00 9.77
C SER A 431 -8.30 18.40 10.37
N SER A 432 -7.21 18.98 10.89
CA SER A 432 -7.19 20.22 11.65
C SER A 432 -7.55 21.46 10.82
N TYR A 433 -7.55 21.39 9.50
CA TYR A 433 -8.10 22.44 8.62
C TYR A 433 -9.60 22.71 8.86
N ARG A 434 -10.32 21.79 9.52
CA ARG A 434 -11.73 22.01 9.91
C ARG A 434 -11.91 22.51 11.33
N ILE A 435 -10.84 22.77 12.09
CA ILE A 435 -10.91 23.06 13.53
C ILE A 435 -11.86 24.21 13.88
N GLU A 436 -12.00 25.21 13.01
CA GLU A 436 -12.92 26.34 13.20
C GLU A 436 -14.40 25.95 13.19
N GLN A 437 -14.74 24.79 12.64
CA GLN A 437 -16.11 24.23 12.63
C GLN A 437 -16.42 23.46 13.92
N PHE A 438 -15.44 23.31 14.81
CA PHE A 438 -15.53 22.53 16.04
C PHE A 438 -15.20 23.42 17.25
N PRO A 439 -16.21 24.00 17.91
CA PRO A 439 -16.02 25.01 18.95
C PRO A 439 -15.39 24.48 20.26
N ARG A 440 -15.25 23.16 20.40
CA ARG A 440 -14.63 22.48 21.54
C ARG A 440 -13.91 21.22 21.06
N GLY A 441 -12.88 20.81 21.77
CA GLY A 441 -12.01 19.70 21.39
C GLY A 441 -10.56 20.11 21.60
N ASP A 442 -9.66 19.15 21.78
CA ASP A 442 -8.25 19.51 21.90
C ASP A 442 -7.76 20.12 20.58
N HIS A 443 -7.64 21.44 20.53
CA HIS A 443 -7.10 22.14 19.36
C HIS A 443 -5.64 21.76 19.06
N ARG A 444 -4.98 21.10 20.01
CA ARG A 444 -3.64 20.54 19.85
C ARG A 444 -3.67 19.21 19.10
N CYS A 445 -4.75 18.44 19.22
CA CYS A 445 -4.88 17.10 18.63
C CYS A 445 -5.83 17.09 17.41
N GLY A 446 -5.72 18.10 16.54
CA GLY A 446 -6.66 18.48 15.48
C GLY A 446 -7.12 17.38 14.51
N LYS A 447 -7.94 16.45 14.99
CA LYS A 447 -8.45 15.31 14.23
C LYS A 447 -9.98 15.19 14.35
N PRO A 448 -10.76 16.25 14.12
CA PRO A 448 -12.20 16.20 14.32
C PRO A 448 -12.92 15.18 13.44
N MET A 449 -12.41 14.88 12.23
CA MET A 449 -12.99 13.80 11.43
C MET A 449 -12.69 12.43 12.04
N TYR A 450 -11.50 12.23 12.62
CA TYR A 450 -11.25 11.01 13.40
C TYR A 450 -12.28 10.88 14.52
N TRP A 451 -12.54 11.95 15.28
CA TRP A 451 -13.51 11.94 16.37
C TRP A 451 -14.93 11.59 15.90
N GLU A 452 -15.34 12.12 14.76
CA GLU A 452 -16.65 11.83 14.17
C GLU A 452 -16.82 10.36 13.73
N TYR A 453 -15.76 9.71 13.24
CA TYR A 453 -15.84 8.37 12.67
C TYR A 453 -15.35 7.25 13.59
N LEU A 454 -14.44 7.55 14.52
CA LEU A 454 -13.72 6.56 15.33
C LEU A 454 -13.75 6.85 16.83
N GLY A 455 -14.12 8.08 17.25
CA GLY A 455 -14.21 8.46 18.65
C GLY A 455 -12.90 9.00 19.24
N PRO A 456 -12.59 8.74 20.53
CA PRO A 456 -11.37 9.25 21.15
C PRO A 456 -10.12 8.57 20.57
N HIS A 457 -9.01 9.32 20.50
CA HIS A 457 -7.73 8.92 19.89
C HIS A 457 -6.63 8.64 20.94
N PHE A 458 -6.80 9.18 22.15
CA PHE A 458 -6.15 8.68 23.36
C PHE A 458 -7.10 7.70 24.02
N PHE A 459 -6.72 6.44 24.15
CA PHE A 459 -7.53 5.44 24.84
C PHE A 459 -6.65 4.26 25.23
N SER A 460 -7.18 3.41 26.10
CA SER A 460 -6.54 2.18 26.52
C SER A 460 -7.55 1.06 26.66
N PHE A 461 -7.07 -0.18 26.57
CA PHE A 461 -7.86 -1.36 26.84
C PHE A 461 -6.94 -2.49 27.32
N GLU A 462 -7.52 -3.44 28.02
CA GLU A 462 -6.84 -4.63 28.50
C GLU A 462 -7.37 -5.87 27.80
N TYR A 463 -6.44 -6.76 27.50
CA TYR A 463 -6.72 -8.10 27.02
C TYR A 463 -5.63 -9.04 27.55
N GLY A 464 -6.02 -10.11 28.24
CA GLY A 464 -5.08 -10.96 28.95
C GLY A 464 -4.29 -10.13 29.95
N ARG A 465 -2.96 -10.28 29.91
CA ARG A 465 -2.03 -9.60 30.82
C ARG A 465 -1.46 -8.29 30.26
N ILE A 466 -2.06 -7.75 29.20
CA ILE A 466 -1.54 -6.56 28.51
C ILE A 466 -2.51 -5.40 28.61
N HIS A 467 -2.01 -4.26 29.08
CA HIS A 467 -2.64 -2.95 28.98
C HIS A 467 -2.14 -2.25 27.71
N PHE A 468 -2.99 -2.22 26.68
CA PHE A 468 -2.71 -1.55 25.42
C PHE A 468 -3.08 -0.07 25.53
N VAL A 469 -2.19 0.82 25.07
CA VAL A 469 -2.43 2.27 25.10
C VAL A 469 -2.19 2.90 23.74
N SER A 470 -3.20 3.59 23.22
CA SER A 470 -3.10 4.45 22.03
C SER A 470 -2.52 5.81 22.41
N VAL A 471 -1.50 6.25 21.68
CA VAL A 471 -0.85 7.54 21.89
C VAL A 471 -0.72 8.27 20.56
N ASP A 472 -1.33 9.45 20.49
CA ASP A 472 -1.18 10.40 19.38
C ASP A 472 -0.18 11.50 19.77
N PHE A 473 0.60 11.96 18.79
CA PHE A 473 1.48 13.12 18.92
C PHE A 473 1.57 13.91 17.60
N SER A 474 0.84 13.50 16.56
CA SER A 474 1.05 13.92 15.18
C SER A 474 0.20 15.14 14.85
N TYR A 475 0.71 16.31 15.22
CA TYR A 475 0.00 17.59 15.24
C TYR A 475 0.61 18.59 14.26
N HIS A 476 -0.05 18.87 13.14
CA HIS A 476 0.51 19.76 12.10
C HIS A 476 0.22 21.26 12.33
N LEU A 477 -0.64 21.63 13.28
CA LEU A 477 -0.96 23.04 13.59
C LEU A 477 -0.08 23.66 14.68
N GLY A 478 0.86 22.91 15.26
CA GLY A 478 1.62 23.33 16.45
C GLY A 478 2.16 24.75 16.38
N GLU A 479 3.05 25.01 15.43
CA GLU A 479 3.68 26.33 15.30
C GLU A 479 2.66 27.46 15.06
N ARG A 480 1.61 27.20 14.26
CA ARG A 480 0.55 28.18 13.96
C ARG A 480 -0.33 28.51 15.16
N LYS A 481 -0.37 27.62 16.16
CA LYS A 481 -1.22 27.73 17.35
C LYS A 481 -0.40 27.83 18.65
N GLY A 482 0.93 27.95 18.57
CA GLY A 482 1.81 28.21 19.71
C GLY A 482 2.19 26.99 20.57
N TYR A 483 2.21 25.79 20.00
CA TYR A 483 2.68 24.56 20.67
C TYR A 483 3.63 23.74 19.78
N ALA A 484 4.31 22.74 20.35
CA ALA A 484 5.26 21.91 19.61
C ALA A 484 4.54 20.95 18.64
N THR A 485 4.88 21.02 17.36
CA THR A 485 4.45 20.07 16.31
C THR A 485 5.11 18.69 16.55
N ASN A 486 4.39 17.60 16.29
CA ASN A 486 4.91 16.22 16.30
C ASN A 486 5.67 15.83 17.59
N THR A 487 5.14 16.24 18.75
CA THR A 487 5.76 16.06 20.07
C THR A 487 4.69 15.66 21.09
N LEU A 488 5.03 14.75 22.02
CA LEU A 488 4.12 14.38 23.09
C LEU A 488 4.02 15.53 24.12
N LEU A 489 2.86 16.16 24.20
CA LEU A 489 2.64 17.33 25.04
C LEU A 489 2.54 16.97 26.54
N PRO A 490 2.84 17.90 27.47
CA PRO A 490 2.87 17.61 28.90
C PRO A 490 1.56 17.04 29.48
N GLU A 491 0.42 17.49 28.97
CA GLU A 491 -0.91 16.96 29.28
C GLU A 491 -1.08 15.50 28.87
N HIS A 492 -0.59 15.10 27.70
CA HIS A 492 -0.65 13.71 27.23
C HIS A 492 0.31 12.83 28.05
N VAL A 493 1.48 13.35 28.44
CA VAL A 493 2.37 12.66 29.38
C VAL A 493 1.69 12.44 30.74
N ARG A 494 0.96 13.44 31.25
CA ARG A 494 0.19 13.30 32.50
C ARG A 494 -0.93 12.26 32.36
N TRP A 495 -1.73 12.34 31.29
CA TRP A 495 -2.79 11.37 31.03
C TRP A 495 -2.24 9.95 30.94
N LEU A 496 -1.18 9.75 30.14
CA LEU A 496 -0.52 8.45 29.96
C LEU A 496 -0.01 7.89 31.30
N SER A 497 0.59 8.74 32.14
CA SER A 497 1.01 8.33 33.48
C SER A 497 -0.16 7.94 34.38
N GLN A 498 -1.28 8.68 34.33
CA GLN A 498 -2.47 8.38 35.11
C GLN A 498 -3.13 7.08 34.67
N ASP A 499 -3.28 6.87 33.36
CA ASP A 499 -3.84 5.68 32.75
C ASP A 499 -3.03 4.42 33.11
N MET A 500 -1.73 4.42 32.83
CA MET A 500 -0.88 3.26 33.11
C MET A 500 -0.70 2.98 34.61
N SER A 501 -0.87 3.98 35.49
CA SER A 501 -0.89 3.77 36.95
C SER A 501 -2.19 3.12 37.44
N ARG A 502 -3.25 3.18 36.64
CA ARG A 502 -4.60 2.71 36.92
C ARG A 502 -5.00 1.53 36.00
N ARG A 503 -4.03 0.76 35.54
CA ARG A 503 -4.27 -0.55 34.90
C ARG A 503 -4.60 -1.66 35.91
N GLY A 504 -5.19 -2.73 35.43
CA GLY A 504 -5.50 -3.95 36.16
C GLY A 504 -4.26 -4.57 36.80
N PRO A 505 -4.35 -5.12 38.02
CA PRO A 505 -3.23 -5.79 38.68
C PRO A 505 -2.61 -6.90 37.82
N GLY A 506 -1.28 -7.02 37.82
CA GLY A 506 -0.57 -8.09 37.11
C GLY A 506 -0.38 -7.87 35.60
N THR A 507 -0.87 -6.75 35.05
CA THR A 507 -0.69 -6.37 33.65
C THR A 507 0.61 -5.58 33.41
N PHE A 508 1.18 -5.75 32.21
CA PHE A 508 2.26 -4.92 31.67
C PHE A 508 1.76 -4.10 30.48
N VAL A 509 2.54 -3.10 30.04
CA VAL A 509 2.05 -2.14 29.04
C VAL A 509 2.64 -2.41 27.65
N MET A 510 1.79 -2.29 26.63
CA MET A 510 2.18 -2.08 25.25
C MET A 510 1.62 -0.76 24.74
N THR A 511 2.48 0.09 24.18
CA THR A 511 2.03 1.35 23.57
C THR A 511 1.87 1.18 22.07
N THR A 512 0.93 1.91 21.49
CA THR A 512 0.70 1.97 20.04
C THR A 512 0.68 3.42 19.63
N SER A 513 1.52 3.77 18.68
CA SER A 513 1.73 5.14 18.23
C SER A 513 2.32 5.13 16.84
N GLU A 514 2.13 6.21 16.07
CA GLU A 514 2.63 6.26 14.71
C GLU A 514 4.16 6.07 14.62
N HIS A 515 4.91 6.62 15.56
CA HIS A 515 6.36 6.49 15.64
C HIS A 515 6.79 6.21 17.09
N ASP A 516 8.05 5.77 17.29
CA ASP A 516 8.70 5.62 18.59
C ASP A 516 8.55 6.86 19.49
N LEU A 517 7.91 6.67 20.65
CA LEU A 517 7.62 7.72 21.61
C LEU A 517 8.88 8.27 22.29
N GLY A 518 9.97 7.51 22.32
CA GLY A 518 11.25 7.95 22.86
C GLY A 518 11.88 9.10 22.05
N ARG A 519 11.53 9.24 20.77
CA ARG A 519 12.01 10.33 19.90
C ARG A 519 11.19 11.61 20.00
N VAL A 520 9.92 11.48 20.32
CA VAL A 520 8.98 12.60 20.40
C VAL A 520 8.70 13.03 21.84
N SER A 521 9.32 12.38 22.82
CA SER A 521 9.19 12.72 24.24
C SER A 521 10.41 12.31 25.07
N THR A 522 11.09 13.31 25.64
CA THR A 522 12.18 13.06 26.60
C THR A 522 11.69 12.47 27.93
N ALA A 523 10.40 12.62 28.25
CA ALA A 523 9.79 12.06 29.46
C ALA A 523 9.43 10.57 29.32
N PHE A 524 9.19 10.10 28.09
CA PHE A 524 8.65 8.76 27.85
C PHE A 524 9.57 7.63 28.33
N PRO A 525 10.90 7.62 28.12
CA PRO A 525 11.75 6.53 28.61
C PRO A 525 11.65 6.30 30.13
N GLY A 526 11.58 7.40 30.91
CA GLY A 526 11.37 7.32 32.35
C GLY A 526 9.98 6.81 32.72
N LEU A 527 8.97 7.20 31.95
CA LEU A 527 7.59 6.74 32.12
C LEU A 527 7.46 5.24 31.80
N ALA A 528 8.04 4.80 30.68
CA ALA A 528 8.08 3.42 30.24
C ALA A 528 8.68 2.50 31.30
N LYS A 529 9.81 2.90 31.89
CA LYS A 529 10.43 2.17 33.00
C LYS A 529 9.53 2.10 34.24
N ARG A 530 8.89 3.21 34.63
CA ARG A 530 8.02 3.25 35.83
C ARG A 530 6.76 2.38 35.68
N HIS A 531 6.28 2.22 34.46
CA HIS A 531 4.99 1.58 34.20
C HIS A 531 5.09 0.22 33.51
N ASP A 532 6.28 -0.38 33.41
CA ASP A 532 6.51 -1.69 32.77
C ASP A 532 6.02 -1.72 31.30
N VAL A 533 6.43 -0.72 30.52
CA VAL A 533 6.22 -0.73 29.06
C VAL A 533 7.26 -1.66 28.44
N ARG A 534 6.79 -2.75 27.82
CA ARG A 534 7.68 -3.81 27.29
C ARG A 534 7.86 -3.76 25.77
N LEU A 535 6.90 -3.16 25.06
CA LEU A 535 6.94 -3.04 23.60
C LEU A 535 6.12 -1.83 23.13
N GLN A 536 6.64 -1.12 22.14
CA GLN A 536 5.88 -0.15 21.34
C GLN A 536 5.58 -0.74 19.95
N LEU A 537 4.34 -0.59 19.49
CA LEU A 537 3.88 -0.97 18.15
C LEU A 537 3.76 0.30 17.30
N THR A 538 4.52 0.37 16.20
CA THR A 538 4.70 1.62 15.41
C THR A 538 4.45 1.45 13.90
N GLY A 539 4.30 2.57 13.20
CA GLY A 539 4.10 2.71 11.75
C GLY A 539 5.03 3.75 11.11
N ASP A 540 4.52 4.56 10.15
CA ASP A 540 5.10 5.72 9.44
C ASP A 540 6.29 5.43 8.52
N ASP A 541 7.15 4.47 8.87
CA ASP A 541 8.35 4.16 8.11
C ASP A 541 8.08 3.29 6.87
N HIS A 542 6.88 2.71 6.75
CA HIS A 542 6.49 1.74 5.72
C HIS A 542 7.37 0.50 5.59
N ILE A 543 8.17 0.14 6.61
CA ILE A 543 9.08 -0.99 6.58
C ILE A 543 8.94 -1.84 7.85
N PHE A 544 9.16 -3.15 7.74
CA PHE A 544 9.01 -4.08 8.87
C PHE A 544 10.34 -4.29 9.58
N TYR A 545 10.46 -3.82 10.82
CA TYR A 545 11.69 -3.99 11.60
C TYR A 545 11.45 -3.93 13.11
N HIS A 546 12.42 -4.41 13.87
CA HIS A 546 12.40 -4.39 15.34
C HIS A 546 13.66 -3.76 15.91
N ARG A 547 13.49 -2.92 16.92
CA ARG A 547 14.58 -2.23 17.64
C ARG A 547 14.57 -2.62 19.11
N ARG A 548 15.76 -2.95 19.61
CA ARG A 548 16.03 -3.28 21.02
C ARG A 548 16.59 -2.08 21.79
N GLU A 549 16.05 -0.90 21.53
CA GLU A 549 16.37 0.32 22.30
C GLU A 549 15.82 0.19 23.75
N PRO A 550 16.16 1.10 24.70
CA PRO A 550 15.79 0.95 26.11
C PRO A 550 14.30 0.70 26.36
N VAL A 551 13.44 1.17 25.45
CA VAL A 551 12.06 0.71 25.30
C VAL A 551 11.93 0.10 23.90
N PRO A 552 11.83 -1.24 23.77
CA PRO A 552 11.78 -1.89 22.47
C PRO A 552 10.59 -1.42 21.64
N TYR A 553 10.77 -1.30 20.33
CA TYR A 553 9.67 -1.00 19.40
C TYR A 553 9.72 -1.84 18.14
N ARG A 554 8.57 -2.03 17.49
CA ARG A 554 8.43 -2.79 16.25
C ARG A 554 7.53 -2.04 15.26
N ALA A 555 8.09 -1.74 14.09
CA ALA A 555 7.34 -1.18 12.98
C ALA A 555 6.59 -2.30 12.25
N GLY A 556 5.31 -2.06 11.95
CA GLY A 556 4.39 -3.06 11.42
C GLY A 556 4.52 -3.39 9.93
N GLY A 557 5.46 -2.77 9.20
CA GLY A 557 5.45 -2.75 7.73
C GLY A 557 4.48 -1.69 7.19
N SER A 558 3.98 -1.85 5.97
CA SER A 558 2.88 -1.02 5.45
C SER A 558 1.88 -1.89 4.72
N LEU A 559 0.59 -1.74 5.04
CA LEU A 559 -0.44 -2.40 4.26
C LEU A 559 -0.47 -1.85 2.83
N SER A 560 -0.20 -0.55 2.67
CA SER A 560 -0.18 0.10 1.35
C SER A 560 1.13 -0.04 0.58
N GLY A 561 2.21 -0.54 1.20
CA GLY A 561 3.53 -0.61 0.58
C GLY A 561 3.97 0.82 0.25
N CYS A 562 4.41 1.11 -0.97
CA CYS A 562 4.61 2.51 -1.39
C CYS A 562 3.29 3.22 -1.76
N TRP A 563 2.41 3.47 -0.79
CA TRP A 563 1.13 4.20 -0.93
C TRP A 563 0.23 3.69 -2.08
N TRP A 564 0.11 2.37 -2.22
CA TRP A 564 -0.66 1.71 -3.29
C TRP A 564 -0.18 2.05 -4.72
N ASN A 565 1.05 2.54 -4.87
CA ASN A 565 1.61 2.85 -6.18
C ASN A 565 1.89 1.54 -6.96
N PRO A 566 1.20 1.31 -8.11
CA PRO A 566 1.37 0.08 -8.89
C PRO A 566 2.78 -0.07 -9.46
N ALA A 567 3.49 1.03 -9.71
CA ALA A 567 4.85 1.00 -10.24
C ALA A 567 5.86 0.41 -9.23
N CYS A 568 5.47 0.33 -7.95
CA CYS A 568 6.25 -0.33 -6.90
C CYS A 568 5.88 -1.81 -6.73
N GLU A 569 4.98 -2.34 -7.56
CA GLU A 569 4.67 -3.77 -7.66
C GLU A 569 4.23 -4.43 -6.34
N GLY A 570 3.55 -3.65 -5.48
CA GLY A 570 3.09 -4.14 -4.19
C GLY A 570 4.20 -4.30 -3.14
N LEU A 571 5.34 -3.62 -3.34
CA LEU A 571 6.46 -3.62 -2.41
C LEU A 571 6.46 -2.37 -1.52
N CYS A 572 6.94 -2.56 -0.31
CA CYS A 572 7.40 -1.54 0.63
C CYS A 572 8.78 -1.00 0.19
N PRO A 573 9.22 0.16 0.73
CA PRO A 573 10.54 0.71 0.45
C PRO A 573 11.68 -0.26 0.75
N ASP A 574 11.51 -1.19 1.70
CA ASP A 574 12.48 -2.22 2.09
C ASP A 574 12.52 -3.47 1.18
N LEU A 575 11.67 -3.55 0.15
CA LEU A 575 11.39 -4.75 -0.67
C LEU A 575 10.55 -5.82 0.03
N SER A 576 10.08 -5.59 1.27
CA SER A 576 9.02 -6.44 1.83
C SER A 576 7.73 -6.24 1.03
N PRO A 577 6.86 -7.25 0.94
CA PRO A 577 5.55 -7.05 0.32
C PRO A 577 4.67 -6.15 1.19
N GLN A 578 3.68 -5.50 0.58
CA GLN A 578 2.49 -4.99 1.27
C GLN A 578 1.96 -6.04 2.23
N GLY A 579 1.60 -5.66 3.46
CA GLY A 579 1.24 -6.66 4.45
C GLY A 579 0.98 -6.11 5.85
N TYR A 580 1.01 -7.03 6.82
CA TYR A 580 0.72 -6.77 8.22
C TYR A 580 1.42 -7.79 9.11
N ALA A 581 1.54 -7.49 10.40
CA ALA A 581 2.14 -8.38 11.38
C ALA A 581 1.06 -9.10 12.19
N ILE A 582 1.30 -10.39 12.47
CA ILE A 582 0.42 -11.23 13.28
C ILE A 582 1.16 -11.59 14.56
N TYR A 583 0.49 -11.42 15.69
CA TYR A 583 1.04 -11.65 17.02
C TYR A 583 0.31 -12.79 17.71
N ARG A 584 1.06 -13.58 18.48
CA ARG A 584 0.52 -14.46 19.51
C ARG A 584 1.11 -14.06 20.85
N VAL A 585 0.23 -13.92 21.82
CA VAL A 585 0.57 -13.68 23.22
C VAL A 585 0.34 -14.97 23.99
N GLN A 586 1.33 -15.37 24.78
CA GLN A 586 1.25 -16.50 25.72
C GLN A 586 1.80 -16.06 27.06
N GLY A 587 0.92 -15.68 27.99
CA GLY A 587 1.28 -15.04 29.25
C GLY A 587 2.01 -13.71 29.03
N ASP A 588 3.34 -13.71 29.20
CA ASP A 588 4.20 -12.55 28.94
C ASP A 588 5.06 -12.68 27.67
N THR A 589 4.98 -13.83 26.98
CA THR A 589 5.72 -14.09 25.75
C THR A 589 4.92 -13.59 24.56
N VAL A 590 5.61 -12.87 23.67
CA VAL A 590 5.00 -12.23 22.48
C VAL A 590 5.77 -12.67 21.26
N GLU A 591 5.17 -13.56 20.49
CA GLU A 591 5.70 -14.03 19.21
C GLU A 591 5.04 -13.26 18.07
N CYS A 592 5.77 -12.96 17.00
CA CYS A 592 5.19 -12.33 15.82
C CYS A 592 5.81 -12.83 14.50
N PHE A 593 5.06 -12.71 13.42
CA PHE A 593 5.58 -12.80 12.05
C PHE A 593 4.88 -11.81 11.12
N TYR A 594 5.54 -11.48 10.01
CA TYR A 594 4.98 -10.62 8.97
C TYR A 594 4.33 -11.47 7.88
N LYS A 595 3.13 -11.08 7.43
CA LYS A 595 2.39 -11.72 6.35
C LYS A 595 2.19 -10.72 5.21
N GLY A 596 2.62 -11.11 4.00
CA GLY A 596 2.27 -10.38 2.78
C GLY A 596 0.78 -10.48 2.48
N LEU A 597 0.17 -9.36 2.09
CA LEU A 597 -1.22 -9.29 1.64
C LEU A 597 -1.38 -10.14 0.37
N GLY A 598 -2.35 -11.05 0.36
CA GLY A 598 -2.59 -12.01 -0.72
C GLY A 598 -1.62 -13.19 -0.75
N GLN A 599 -0.59 -13.22 0.11
CA GLN A 599 0.45 -14.24 0.10
C GLN A 599 0.22 -15.27 1.20
N ARG A 600 0.31 -16.56 0.86
CA ARG A 600 0.38 -17.65 1.85
C ARG A 600 1.82 -18.10 2.05
N ILE A 601 2.61 -18.09 0.99
CA ILE A 601 4.02 -18.49 1.01
C ILE A 601 4.91 -17.29 1.33
N THR A 602 5.88 -17.47 2.22
CA THR A 602 6.95 -16.48 2.42
C THR A 602 8.29 -17.18 2.53
N ILE A 603 9.25 -16.76 1.70
CA ILE A 603 10.65 -17.12 1.89
C ILE A 603 11.20 -16.28 3.04
N VAL A 604 11.56 -16.92 4.16
CA VAL A 604 12.03 -16.25 5.38
C VAL A 604 13.56 -16.19 5.47
N SER A 605 14.26 -17.10 4.77
CA SER A 605 15.70 -16.99 4.54
C SER A 605 16.05 -17.20 3.06
N HIS A 606 17.07 -16.56 2.49
CA HIS A 606 17.77 -15.38 3.01
C HIS A 606 17.12 -14.10 2.46
N ARG A 607 17.64 -12.92 2.85
CA ARG A 607 17.21 -11.64 2.28
C ARG A 607 17.41 -11.63 0.76
N TYR A 608 16.67 -10.77 0.05
CA TYR A 608 16.87 -10.53 -1.38
C TYR A 608 18.36 -10.28 -1.68
N GLY A 609 18.91 -10.93 -2.72
CA GLY A 609 20.30 -10.76 -3.13
C GLY A 609 21.35 -11.23 -2.12
N ALA A 610 20.98 -12.09 -1.16
CA ALA A 610 21.94 -12.62 -0.19
C ALA A 610 23.06 -13.44 -0.86
N HIS A 611 24.23 -13.41 -0.25
CA HIS A 611 25.44 -14.14 -0.63
C HIS A 611 25.32 -15.62 -0.28
N TRP A 612 25.49 -16.51 -1.26
CA TRP A 612 25.46 -17.97 -1.11
C TRP A 612 26.84 -18.56 -1.41
N HIS A 613 27.30 -19.42 -0.50
CA HIS A 613 28.56 -20.15 -0.61
C HIS A 613 28.48 -21.43 0.25
N GLY A 614 28.87 -22.57 -0.29
CA GLY A 614 28.83 -23.87 0.38
C GLY A 614 27.39 -24.39 0.58
N SER A 615 27.16 -25.10 1.70
CA SER A 615 25.81 -25.55 2.07
C SER A 615 24.97 -24.38 2.60
N VAL A 616 23.85 -24.11 1.92
CA VAL A 616 22.93 -23.03 2.25
C VAL A 616 21.58 -23.61 2.67
N ARG A 617 21.09 -23.14 3.82
CA ARG A 617 19.78 -23.48 4.36
C ARG A 617 18.73 -22.47 3.93
N LEU A 618 17.80 -22.89 3.07
CA LEU A 618 16.64 -22.11 2.65
C LEU A 618 15.45 -22.45 3.55
N GLN A 619 14.81 -21.43 4.11
CA GLN A 619 13.57 -21.58 4.88
C GLN A 619 12.44 -20.77 4.24
N ALA A 620 11.26 -21.38 4.21
CA ALA A 620 10.02 -20.75 3.81
C ALA A 620 8.89 -21.22 4.71
N HIS A 621 7.82 -20.44 4.84
CA HIS A 621 6.61 -20.87 5.54
C HIS A 621 5.36 -20.75 4.67
N ILE A 622 4.34 -21.51 5.04
CA ILE A 622 2.96 -21.35 4.57
C ILE A 622 2.14 -20.84 5.75
N VAL A 623 1.37 -19.77 5.54
CA VAL A 623 0.41 -19.21 6.50
C VAL A 623 -0.97 -19.85 6.31
N ALA A 624 -1.64 -20.16 7.42
CA ALA A 624 -2.88 -20.94 7.48
C ALA A 624 -2.77 -22.23 6.63
N PRO A 625 -1.85 -23.15 7.00
CA PRO A 625 -1.57 -24.34 6.22
C PRO A 625 -2.75 -25.33 6.29
N ALA A 626 -3.17 -25.84 5.13
CA ALA A 626 -4.03 -26.99 5.02
C ALA A 626 -3.22 -28.28 5.28
N ALA A 627 -3.89 -29.37 5.66
CA ALA A 627 -3.24 -30.66 5.91
C ALA A 627 -2.50 -31.23 4.68
N THR A 628 -2.91 -30.84 3.47
CA THR A 628 -2.33 -31.27 2.19
C THR A 628 -1.23 -30.33 1.69
N ASP A 629 -1.00 -29.19 2.35
CA ASP A 629 -0.01 -28.23 1.88
C ASP A 629 1.41 -28.79 2.04
N THR A 630 2.24 -28.52 1.05
CA THR A 630 3.67 -28.81 1.04
C THR A 630 4.39 -27.70 0.30
N LEU A 631 5.71 -27.56 0.51
CA LEU A 631 6.52 -26.66 -0.29
C LEU A 631 7.51 -27.41 -1.17
N GLU A 632 7.66 -26.93 -2.39
CA GLU A 632 8.71 -27.35 -3.32
C GLU A 632 9.54 -26.14 -3.74
N TRP A 633 10.81 -26.37 -4.04
CA TRP A 633 11.71 -25.34 -4.56
C TRP A 633 12.34 -25.74 -5.90
N SER A 634 12.75 -24.74 -6.67
CA SER A 634 13.36 -24.92 -8.00
C SER A 634 14.25 -23.74 -8.40
N LEU A 635 15.37 -24.03 -9.08
CA LEU A 635 16.26 -23.01 -9.68
C LEU A 635 15.93 -22.73 -11.15
N ASP A 636 15.50 -23.76 -11.89
CA ASP A 636 15.19 -23.69 -13.33
C ASP A 636 13.69 -23.46 -13.62
N GLY A 637 12.84 -23.62 -12.59
CA GLY A 637 11.38 -23.58 -12.69
C GLY A 637 10.76 -24.83 -13.33
N LYS A 638 11.55 -25.86 -13.63
CA LYS A 638 11.14 -27.10 -14.28
C LYS A 638 11.28 -28.29 -13.34
N THR A 639 12.41 -28.39 -12.67
CA THR A 639 12.74 -29.45 -11.71
C THR A 639 12.42 -28.95 -10.31
N TRP A 640 11.48 -29.61 -9.64
CA TRP A 640 10.98 -29.21 -8.33
C TRP A 640 11.37 -30.25 -7.29
N THR A 641 11.89 -29.79 -6.15
CA THR A 641 12.32 -30.63 -5.04
C THR A 641 11.50 -30.27 -3.80
N THR A 642 10.92 -31.27 -3.13
CA THR A 642 10.16 -31.08 -1.90
C THR A 642 11.05 -30.54 -0.78
N MET A 643 10.55 -29.55 -0.04
CA MET A 643 11.16 -29.03 1.18
C MET A 643 10.69 -29.85 2.38
N ALA A 644 11.57 -30.05 3.37
CA ALA A 644 11.22 -30.77 4.59
C ALA A 644 10.45 -29.86 5.55
N GLU A 645 9.32 -30.31 6.08
CA GLU A 645 8.67 -29.64 7.20
C GLU A 645 9.56 -29.74 8.46
N VAL A 646 9.86 -28.62 9.10
CA VAL A 646 10.75 -28.57 10.27
C VAL A 646 10.08 -28.01 11.53
N ALA A 647 8.99 -27.24 11.40
CA ALA A 647 8.27 -26.70 12.54
C ALA A 647 6.83 -26.28 12.18
N ARG A 648 5.94 -26.23 13.18
CA ARG A 648 4.59 -25.65 13.08
C ARG A 648 4.36 -24.57 14.13
N PRO A 649 4.98 -23.37 14.01
CA PRO A 649 4.63 -22.23 14.86
C PRO A 649 3.17 -21.79 14.62
N PHE A 650 2.67 -20.88 15.45
CA PHE A 650 1.27 -20.44 15.32
C PHE A 650 0.96 -19.88 13.92
N TYR A 651 -0.18 -20.31 13.36
CA TYR A 651 -0.66 -20.06 12.00
C TYR A 651 0.27 -20.46 10.85
N ARG A 652 1.40 -21.13 11.09
CA ARG A 652 2.34 -21.40 10.00
C ARG A 652 3.00 -22.77 10.10
N THR A 653 3.28 -23.34 8.94
CA THR A 653 4.19 -24.47 8.81
C THR A 653 5.48 -23.97 8.16
N VAL A 654 6.61 -24.22 8.80
CA VAL A 654 7.94 -23.85 8.32
C VAL A 654 8.57 -25.07 7.64
N TYR A 655 9.08 -24.83 6.44
CA TYR A 655 9.79 -25.80 5.63
C TYR A 655 11.23 -25.35 5.40
N GLU A 656 12.11 -26.33 5.24
CA GLU A 656 13.53 -26.14 5.02
C GLU A 656 14.04 -26.98 3.85
N ALA A 657 15.00 -26.43 3.11
CA ALA A 657 15.79 -27.15 2.13
C ALA A 657 17.27 -26.84 2.33
N GLU A 658 18.10 -27.87 2.26
CA GLU A 658 19.55 -27.75 2.18
C GLU A 658 19.96 -27.72 0.71
N ILE A 659 20.68 -26.67 0.31
CA ILE A 659 21.09 -26.42 -1.07
C ILE A 659 22.61 -26.35 -1.08
N ASN A 660 23.26 -27.25 -1.80
CA ASN A 660 24.70 -27.14 -2.05
C ASN A 660 24.93 -26.10 -3.15
N SER A 661 25.39 -24.89 -2.77
CA SER A 661 25.62 -23.84 -3.75
C SER A 661 26.78 -24.16 -4.69
N GLU A 662 27.71 -25.04 -4.30
CA GLU A 662 28.90 -25.40 -5.07
C GLU A 662 28.58 -26.08 -6.42
N GLU A 663 27.36 -26.61 -6.56
CA GLU A 663 26.84 -27.20 -7.79
C GLU A 663 26.16 -26.19 -8.73
N ILE A 664 26.04 -24.93 -8.28
CA ILE A 664 25.37 -23.86 -9.00
C ILE A 664 26.43 -22.89 -9.56
N PRO A 665 26.34 -22.44 -10.83
CA PRO A 665 27.29 -21.47 -11.37
C PRO A 665 27.30 -20.14 -10.58
N ASP A 666 28.47 -19.52 -10.49
CA ASP A 666 28.64 -18.18 -9.91
C ASP A 666 27.76 -17.16 -10.65
N GLY A 667 27.05 -16.31 -9.90
CA GLY A 667 26.21 -15.24 -10.47
C GLY A 667 24.89 -15.03 -9.72
N ILE A 668 23.97 -14.29 -10.36
CA ILE A 668 22.62 -14.07 -9.83
C ILE A 668 21.75 -15.29 -10.17
N VAL A 669 21.20 -15.92 -9.14
CA VAL A 669 20.35 -17.12 -9.28
C VAL A 669 18.99 -16.86 -8.64
N GLY A 670 17.92 -17.11 -9.38
CA GLY A 670 16.55 -16.98 -8.87
C GLY A 670 16.03 -18.30 -8.33
N ILE A 671 15.79 -18.38 -7.01
CA ILE A 671 15.01 -19.50 -6.47
C ILE A 671 13.53 -19.26 -6.69
N ARG A 672 12.78 -20.35 -6.86
CA ARG A 672 11.33 -20.38 -6.83
C ARG A 672 10.89 -21.32 -5.73
N VAL A 673 9.88 -20.92 -4.97
CA VAL A 673 9.21 -21.75 -3.97
C VAL A 673 7.73 -21.75 -4.29
N ARG A 674 7.09 -22.93 -4.26
CA ARG A 674 5.66 -23.07 -4.54
C ARG A 674 4.99 -24.05 -3.60
N ASN A 675 3.68 -23.92 -3.48
CA ASN A 675 2.82 -25.01 -3.05
C ASN A 675 2.19 -25.63 -4.31
N PRO A 676 2.41 -26.92 -4.59
CA PRO A 676 1.87 -27.56 -5.79
C PRO A 676 0.33 -27.61 -5.79
N GLY A 677 -0.31 -27.48 -4.62
CA GLY A 677 -1.77 -27.54 -4.47
C GLY A 677 -2.53 -26.26 -4.84
N ASP A 678 -1.91 -25.07 -4.78
CA ASP A 678 -2.58 -23.78 -5.03
C ASP A 678 -1.96 -22.97 -6.18
N GLY A 679 -0.80 -23.40 -6.71
CA GLY A 679 -0.16 -22.78 -7.86
C GLY A 679 0.50 -21.41 -7.60
N GLU A 680 0.57 -20.98 -6.32
CA GLU A 680 1.35 -19.81 -5.90
C GLU A 680 2.84 -20.11 -6.08
N VAL A 681 3.58 -19.23 -6.78
CA VAL A 681 5.03 -19.37 -6.97
C VAL A 681 5.71 -18.09 -6.54
N PHE A 682 6.40 -18.16 -5.41
CA PHE A 682 7.23 -17.08 -4.92
C PHE A 682 8.64 -17.16 -5.52
N ARG A 683 9.24 -16.02 -5.86
CA ARG A 683 10.57 -15.96 -6.46
C ARG A 683 11.48 -15.06 -5.64
N ARG A 684 12.75 -15.45 -5.47
CA ARG A 684 13.75 -14.60 -4.82
C ARG A 684 15.13 -14.78 -5.45
N PRO A 685 15.81 -13.69 -5.85
CA PRO A 685 17.17 -13.78 -6.33
C PRO A 685 18.16 -13.85 -5.16
N PHE A 686 19.24 -14.58 -5.40
CA PHE A 686 20.44 -14.70 -4.57
C PHE A 686 21.69 -14.55 -5.43
N VAL A 687 22.84 -14.41 -4.79
CA VAL A 687 24.13 -14.33 -5.49
C VAL A 687 24.99 -15.49 -5.03
N VAL A 688 25.25 -16.43 -5.94
CA VAL A 688 26.13 -17.57 -5.71
C VAL A 688 27.57 -17.16 -6.02
N ASP A 689 28.47 -17.39 -5.06
CA ASP A 689 29.91 -17.14 -5.17
C ASP A 689 30.66 -18.34 -4.60
N ASN A 690 30.90 -19.33 -5.45
CA ASN A 690 31.69 -20.52 -5.13
C ASN A 690 33.18 -20.30 -5.39
N ARG A 691 33.56 -19.12 -5.88
CA ARG A 691 34.94 -18.81 -6.26
C ARG A 691 35.48 -19.75 -7.33
N ALA A 692 34.59 -20.31 -8.17
CA ALA A 692 34.99 -21.13 -9.30
C ALA A 692 35.91 -20.30 -10.22
N GLY A 693 36.93 -20.94 -10.78
CA GLY A 693 38.11 -20.31 -11.38
C GLY A 693 37.82 -19.02 -12.15
N ALA A 694 38.58 -17.96 -11.87
CA ALA A 694 38.41 -16.65 -12.48
C ALA A 694 38.46 -16.77 -14.01
N THR A 695 37.39 -16.35 -14.69
CA THR A 695 37.52 -15.97 -16.10
C THR A 695 38.54 -14.83 -16.13
N ALA A 696 39.70 -15.08 -16.71
CA ALA A 696 40.75 -14.06 -16.81
C ALA A 696 40.16 -12.81 -17.48
N ARG A 697 40.04 -11.72 -16.72
CA ARG A 697 39.60 -10.43 -17.26
C ARG A 697 40.82 -9.74 -17.85
N THR A 698 40.64 -9.09 -18.99
CA THR A 698 41.69 -8.33 -19.68
C THR A 698 41.65 -6.84 -19.33
N SER A 699 40.51 -6.38 -18.83
CA SER A 699 40.22 -4.99 -18.46
C SER A 699 40.20 -4.85 -16.93
N GLY A 700 40.71 -3.73 -16.41
CA GLY A 700 40.56 -3.38 -15.00
C GLY A 700 39.16 -2.83 -14.71
N ALA A 701 38.86 -2.59 -13.43
CA ALA A 701 37.64 -1.93 -13.00
C ALA A 701 37.94 -0.74 -12.09
N ARG A 702 36.90 0.03 -11.78
CA ARG A 702 36.96 1.18 -10.87
C ARG A 702 35.85 1.07 -9.83
N LEU A 703 36.24 0.92 -8.57
CA LEU A 703 35.31 0.84 -7.44
C LEU A 703 35.10 2.24 -6.84
N SER A 704 33.85 2.70 -6.77
CA SER A 704 33.47 3.95 -6.12
C SER A 704 32.68 3.71 -4.83
N VAL A 705 33.03 4.43 -3.77
CA VAL A 705 32.34 4.41 -2.46
C VAL A 705 32.19 5.85 -1.96
N ALA A 706 30.96 6.32 -1.79
CA ALA A 706 30.69 7.65 -1.24
C ALA A 706 30.49 7.56 0.28
N VAL A 707 31.40 8.15 1.07
CA VAL A 707 31.40 8.07 2.54
C VAL A 707 30.78 9.32 3.15
N GLY A 708 29.87 9.13 4.11
CA GLY A 708 29.22 10.23 4.83
C GLY A 708 28.31 11.09 3.95
N THR A 709 27.93 10.63 2.76
CA THR A 709 27.10 11.38 1.81
C THR A 709 25.61 11.00 1.85
N ALA A 710 25.24 9.92 2.55
CA ALA A 710 23.85 9.48 2.69
C ALA A 710 22.97 10.62 3.25
N ALA A 711 21.88 10.94 2.54
CA ALA A 711 21.16 12.21 2.68
C ALA A 711 20.64 12.53 4.10
N ARG A 712 20.29 11.51 4.90
CA ARG A 712 19.67 11.70 6.22
C ARG A 712 20.60 11.36 7.40
N ARG A 713 21.64 10.55 7.20
CA ARG A 713 22.61 10.17 8.25
C ARG A 713 24.02 10.19 7.71
N ARG A 714 24.68 11.33 7.82
CA ARG A 714 26.06 11.53 7.39
C ARG A 714 27.01 11.17 8.53
N LYS A 715 27.66 10.01 8.46
CA LYS A 715 28.63 9.55 9.45
C LYS A 715 29.89 9.06 8.74
N ALA A 716 31.00 9.76 8.97
CA ALA A 716 32.33 9.27 8.62
C ALA A 716 32.78 8.24 9.66
N PRO A 717 33.66 7.29 9.29
CA PRO A 717 34.25 6.38 10.25
C PRO A 717 35.08 7.14 11.29
N GLY A 718 35.09 6.66 12.53
CA GLY A 718 35.94 7.20 13.60
C GLY A 718 37.39 6.70 13.53
N SER A 719 37.61 5.61 12.82
CA SER A 719 38.89 4.94 12.65
C SER A 719 39.21 4.70 11.17
N THR A 720 40.45 4.31 10.85
CA THR A 720 40.79 3.91 9.48
C THR A 720 40.04 2.64 9.11
N VAL A 721 39.50 2.58 7.89
CA VAL A 721 38.77 1.43 7.35
C VAL A 721 39.47 0.90 6.10
N GLU A 722 39.83 -0.38 6.07
CA GLU A 722 40.30 -1.04 4.85
C GLU A 722 39.11 -1.37 3.94
N VAL A 723 39.26 -1.09 2.66
CA VAL A 723 38.31 -1.45 1.60
C VAL A 723 38.79 -2.75 0.96
N LEU A 724 38.01 -3.82 1.12
CA LEU A 724 38.39 -5.16 0.69
C LEU A 724 37.51 -5.58 -0.49
N LEU A 725 38.12 -5.88 -1.64
CA LEU A 725 37.45 -6.53 -2.77
C LEU A 725 37.96 -7.96 -2.90
N ASN A 726 37.07 -8.95 -2.82
CA ASN A 726 37.41 -10.38 -2.83
C ASN A 726 38.43 -10.76 -1.73
N GLY A 727 38.45 -10.02 -0.61
CA GLY A 727 39.39 -10.17 0.48
C GLY A 727 40.74 -9.46 0.28
N VAL A 728 40.99 -8.87 -0.89
CA VAL A 728 42.20 -8.09 -1.19
C VAL A 728 41.96 -6.62 -0.84
N ASN A 729 42.90 -6.01 -0.12
CA ASN A 729 42.86 -4.59 0.19
C ASN A 729 43.11 -3.76 -1.08
N VAL A 730 42.12 -2.97 -1.50
CA VAL A 730 42.20 -2.08 -2.68
C VAL A 730 42.40 -0.61 -2.29
N GLY A 731 42.38 -0.30 -0.99
CA GLY A 731 42.60 1.03 -0.44
C GLY A 731 42.04 1.21 0.96
N THR A 732 42.16 2.43 1.49
CA THR A 732 41.74 2.77 2.86
C THR A 732 40.89 4.03 2.88
N LEU A 733 39.94 4.08 3.82
CA LEU A 733 39.15 5.26 4.17
C LEU A 733 39.71 5.84 5.48
N PRO A 734 40.30 7.05 5.46
CA PRO A 734 40.74 7.74 6.66
C PRO A 734 39.59 8.12 7.61
N PRO A 735 39.86 8.24 8.92
CA PRO A 735 38.88 8.68 9.90
C PRO A 735 38.41 10.11 9.62
N GLY A 736 37.12 10.37 9.87
CA GLY A 736 36.52 11.71 9.78
C GLY A 736 36.26 12.25 8.38
N ASP A 737 36.75 11.60 7.32
CA ASP A 737 36.67 12.11 5.96
C ASP A 737 35.31 11.75 5.30
N GLN A 738 34.66 12.74 4.66
CA GLN A 738 33.34 12.63 4.03
C GLN A 738 33.42 13.03 2.57
N LYS A 739 33.68 12.06 1.71
CA LYS A 739 33.79 12.27 0.26
C LYS A 739 33.57 10.98 -0.51
N GLU A 740 33.56 11.10 -1.83
CA GLU A 740 33.63 9.95 -2.72
C GLU A 740 35.08 9.48 -2.88
N TYR A 741 35.28 8.17 -2.69
CA TYR A 741 36.53 7.47 -2.93
C TYR A 741 36.41 6.62 -4.17
N THR A 742 37.50 6.56 -4.93
CA THR A 742 37.60 5.73 -6.12
C THR A 742 38.88 4.90 -6.03
N PHE A 743 38.76 3.59 -6.25
CA PHE A 743 39.88 2.64 -6.17
C PHE A 743 40.04 1.91 -7.51
N PRO A 744 41.24 1.90 -8.12
CA PRO A 744 41.51 1.07 -9.27
C PRO A 744 41.54 -0.41 -8.86
N VAL A 745 40.96 -1.27 -9.68
CA VAL A 745 40.92 -2.71 -9.46
C VAL A 745 41.60 -3.39 -10.64
N ALA A 746 42.64 -4.16 -10.36
CA ALA A 746 43.40 -4.87 -11.39
C ALA A 746 42.57 -6.01 -12.01
N PRO A 747 42.74 -6.30 -13.32
CA PRO A 747 42.00 -7.36 -14.00
C PRO A 747 42.08 -8.73 -13.29
N GLU A 748 43.25 -9.06 -12.75
CA GLU A 748 43.53 -10.30 -12.02
C GLU A 748 42.81 -10.42 -10.66
N ALA A 749 42.34 -9.30 -10.11
CA ALA A 749 41.56 -9.27 -8.88
C ALA A 749 40.05 -9.47 -9.12
N LEU A 750 39.61 -9.36 -10.38
CA LEU A 750 38.21 -9.45 -10.77
C LEU A 750 37.77 -10.91 -10.96
N ARG A 751 36.52 -11.16 -10.58
CA ARG A 751 35.83 -12.45 -10.68
C ARG A 751 34.46 -12.27 -11.31
N THR A 752 33.73 -13.36 -11.54
CA THR A 752 32.31 -13.29 -11.91
C THR A 752 31.50 -12.60 -10.83
N VAL A 753 31.69 -12.98 -9.56
CA VAL A 753 31.11 -12.27 -8.41
C VAL A 753 32.23 -11.61 -7.61
N ASN A 754 32.10 -10.29 -7.39
CA ASN A 754 33.07 -9.49 -6.66
C ASN A 754 32.47 -9.00 -5.35
N ARG A 755 33.04 -9.45 -4.24
CA ARG A 755 32.57 -9.14 -2.90
C ARG A 755 33.33 -7.96 -2.32
N LEU A 756 32.63 -6.86 -2.09
CA LEU A 756 33.12 -5.72 -1.33
C LEU A 756 32.77 -5.87 0.15
N ALA A 757 33.76 -5.67 1.00
CA ALA A 757 33.62 -5.62 2.45
C ALA A 757 34.52 -4.54 3.04
N PHE A 758 34.29 -4.20 4.31
CA PHE A 758 35.02 -3.16 5.02
C PHE A 758 35.58 -3.72 6.33
N ARG A 759 36.84 -3.38 6.65
CA ARG A 759 37.47 -3.77 7.91
C ARG A 759 37.87 -2.53 8.70
N PHE A 760 37.18 -2.31 9.81
CA PHE A 760 37.49 -1.20 10.72
C PHE A 760 38.71 -1.55 11.57
N SER A 761 39.60 -0.59 11.74
CA SER A 761 40.76 -0.72 12.64
C SER A 761 40.36 -0.71 14.12
N GLN A 762 39.17 -0.21 14.45
CA GLN A 762 38.57 -0.26 15.79
C GLN A 762 37.23 -0.98 15.77
N THR A 763 37.04 -1.91 16.71
CA THR A 763 35.74 -2.57 16.95
C THR A 763 34.73 -1.55 17.46
N GLY A 764 33.46 -1.70 17.09
CA GLY A 764 32.40 -0.75 17.47
C GLY A 764 32.29 0.51 16.61
N ASP A 765 33.18 0.69 15.63
CA ASP A 765 33.12 1.83 14.71
C ASP A 765 32.06 1.63 13.60
N VAL A 766 31.63 2.74 13.00
CA VAL A 766 30.56 2.79 12.00
C VAL A 766 30.69 3.97 11.08
N MET A 767 30.31 3.74 9.82
CA MET A 767 30.15 4.78 8.83
C MET A 767 28.84 4.60 8.07
N SER A 768 28.38 5.68 7.45
CA SER A 768 27.38 5.62 6.40
C SER A 768 28.02 5.79 5.04
N ILE A 769 27.51 5.07 4.04
CA ILE A 769 27.95 5.17 2.66
C ILE A 769 26.74 5.30 1.71
N GLY A 770 26.93 5.92 0.55
CA GLY A 770 26.00 5.81 -0.59
C GLY A 770 26.03 4.42 -1.21
N SER A 771 25.36 4.22 -2.35
CA SER A 771 25.42 2.95 -3.09
C SER A 771 26.80 2.74 -3.70
N PRO A 772 27.58 1.73 -3.27
CA PRO A 772 28.85 1.43 -3.90
C PRO A 772 28.65 1.00 -5.35
N ARG A 773 29.58 1.35 -6.23
CA ARG A 773 29.48 1.05 -7.67
C ARG A 773 30.79 0.52 -8.20
N LEU A 774 30.74 -0.58 -8.94
CA LEU A 774 31.88 -1.12 -9.66
C LEU A 774 31.72 -0.82 -11.15
N GLU A 775 32.55 0.06 -11.69
CA GLU A 775 32.57 0.37 -13.12
C GLU A 775 33.55 -0.57 -13.83
N PHE A 776 33.03 -1.38 -14.76
CA PHE A 776 33.79 -2.33 -15.55
C PHE A 776 33.39 -2.17 -17.02
N GLU A 777 34.36 -1.93 -17.90
CA GLU A 777 34.14 -1.76 -19.35
C GLU A 777 33.04 -0.74 -19.71
N GLY A 778 33.01 0.39 -18.99
CA GLY A 778 32.02 1.46 -19.18
C GLY A 778 30.63 1.15 -18.60
N THR A 779 30.44 -0.03 -18.00
CA THR A 779 29.19 -0.42 -17.34
C THR A 779 29.34 -0.27 -15.82
N GLY A 780 28.46 0.52 -15.20
CA GLY A 780 28.43 0.64 -13.75
C GLY A 780 27.50 -0.39 -13.11
N ILE A 781 28.08 -1.24 -12.28
CA ILE A 781 27.45 -2.41 -11.66
C ILE A 781 27.18 -2.11 -10.19
N GLU A 782 25.98 -2.45 -9.74
CA GLU A 782 25.51 -2.25 -8.38
C GLU A 782 25.20 -3.59 -7.73
N ASP A 783 25.14 -3.60 -6.40
CA ASP A 783 24.59 -4.73 -5.67
C ASP A 783 23.13 -4.99 -6.07
N PRO A 784 22.68 -6.24 -6.27
CA PRO A 784 21.30 -6.53 -6.66
C PRO A 784 20.26 -5.95 -5.72
N ARG A 785 20.57 -5.84 -4.41
CA ARG A 785 19.71 -5.16 -3.44
C ARG A 785 19.60 -3.68 -3.75
N CYS A 786 20.73 -3.00 -3.97
CA CYS A 786 20.76 -1.58 -4.35
C CYS A 786 19.90 -1.33 -5.58
N ALA A 787 20.09 -2.13 -6.63
CA ALA A 787 19.35 -2.00 -7.88
C ALA A 787 17.83 -2.18 -7.69
N ALA A 788 17.40 -3.18 -6.92
CA ALA A 788 15.98 -3.40 -6.65
C ALA A 788 15.35 -2.26 -5.83
N ILE A 789 16.06 -1.75 -4.83
CA ILE A 789 15.60 -0.62 -4.00
C ILE A 789 15.53 0.66 -4.84
N ARG A 790 16.55 0.90 -5.68
CA ARG A 790 16.61 2.03 -6.62
C ARG A 790 15.38 2.04 -7.52
N LYS A 791 14.96 0.87 -8.03
CA LYS A 791 13.73 0.74 -8.84
C LYS A 791 12.48 1.18 -8.07
N VAL A 792 12.28 0.67 -6.84
CA VAL A 792 11.13 1.07 -6.01
C VAL A 792 11.15 2.58 -5.72
N LYS A 793 12.34 3.14 -5.42
CA LYS A 793 12.50 4.56 -5.14
C LYS A 793 12.17 5.43 -6.35
N ILE A 794 12.70 5.09 -7.53
CA ILE A 794 12.43 5.81 -8.78
C ILE A 794 10.95 5.69 -9.14
N ALA A 795 10.38 4.50 -9.01
CA ALA A 795 8.97 4.25 -9.32
C ALA A 795 8.01 5.09 -8.46
N HIS A 796 8.37 5.38 -7.21
CA HIS A 796 7.54 6.18 -6.32
C HIS A 796 7.88 7.68 -6.33
N TRP A 797 9.14 8.03 -6.12
CA TRP A 797 9.58 9.42 -5.92
C TRP A 797 10.32 10.03 -7.12
N GLY A 798 10.50 9.27 -8.21
CA GLY A 798 11.17 9.71 -9.44
C GLY A 798 12.69 9.63 -9.39
N GLU A 799 13.35 9.99 -10.50
CA GLU A 799 14.80 9.84 -10.72
C GLU A 799 15.67 10.49 -9.63
N LYS A 800 15.24 11.63 -9.08
CA LYS A 800 15.99 12.32 -8.01
C LYS A 800 16.09 11.50 -6.73
N ALA A 801 15.22 10.50 -6.55
CA ALA A 801 15.19 9.63 -5.39
C ALA A 801 16.01 8.35 -5.55
N ALA A 802 16.59 8.11 -6.73
CA ALA A 802 17.35 6.90 -7.01
C ALA A 802 18.42 6.61 -5.95
N ASP A 803 19.09 7.67 -5.50
CA ASP A 803 20.18 7.62 -4.52
C ASP A 803 19.77 8.22 -3.15
N TRP A 804 18.46 8.33 -2.85
CA TRP A 804 18.01 8.75 -1.52
C TRP A 804 18.35 7.71 -0.46
N GLY A 805 18.97 8.15 0.65
CA GLY A 805 19.40 7.26 1.73
C GLY A 805 20.79 6.67 1.50
N GLY A 806 21.06 5.51 2.08
CA GLY A 806 22.35 4.84 1.96
C GLY A 806 22.46 3.55 2.76
N PHE A 807 23.69 3.18 3.09
CA PHE A 807 24.01 2.00 3.85
C PHE A 807 24.80 2.36 5.10
N ILE A 808 24.54 1.62 6.16
CA ILE A 808 25.28 1.64 7.41
C ILE A 808 26.21 0.43 7.39
N VAL A 809 27.50 0.68 7.56
CA VAL A 809 28.54 -0.34 7.62
C VAL A 809 29.20 -0.26 8.99
N GLY A 810 29.36 -1.40 9.67
CA GLY A 810 29.92 -1.48 11.02
C GLY A 810 28.85 -1.56 12.11
N GLU A 811 29.16 -1.06 13.31
CA GLU A 811 28.36 -1.28 14.52
C GLU A 811 27.75 0.01 15.08
N GLY A 812 26.50 -0.04 15.54
CA GLY A 812 25.96 1.02 16.40
C GLY A 812 25.10 2.10 15.74
N LEU A 813 24.76 1.99 14.45
CA LEU A 813 23.66 2.79 13.86
C LEU A 813 22.45 1.92 13.50
N PRO A 814 21.22 2.32 13.89
CA PRO A 814 20.00 1.61 13.50
C PRO A 814 19.66 1.85 12.02
N GLU A 815 19.14 0.84 11.33
CA GLU A 815 18.48 1.01 10.02
C GLU A 815 17.31 2.02 10.11
N GLY A 816 16.91 2.55 8.97
CA GLY A 816 15.70 3.34 8.80
C GLY A 816 15.07 3.02 7.43
N PRO A 817 13.99 3.71 7.06
CA PRO A 817 13.28 3.47 5.80
C PRO A 817 14.18 3.61 4.56
N PHE A 818 15.20 4.48 4.64
CA PHE A 818 16.12 4.76 3.54
C PHE A 818 17.57 4.35 3.81
N ASP A 819 17.93 3.97 5.05
CA ASP A 819 19.29 3.61 5.45
C ASP A 819 19.32 2.17 5.95
N ARG A 820 20.10 1.28 5.33
CA ARG A 820 20.11 -0.16 5.68
C ARG A 820 21.44 -0.61 6.23
N LYS A 821 21.43 -1.53 7.19
CA LYS A 821 22.66 -2.15 7.66
C LYS A 821 23.11 -3.19 6.63
N GLN A 822 24.30 -2.99 6.07
CA GLN A 822 24.85 -3.87 5.06
C GLN A 822 26.37 -3.80 5.05
N ASP A 823 27.01 -4.86 5.57
CA ASP A 823 28.47 -4.91 5.71
C ASP A 823 29.17 -5.53 4.50
N THR A 824 28.41 -6.05 3.54
CA THR A 824 28.93 -6.70 2.34
C THR A 824 28.09 -6.35 1.12
N PHE A 825 28.74 -6.07 0.00
CA PHE A 825 28.15 -5.76 -1.30
C PHE A 825 28.69 -6.71 -2.36
N LEU A 826 27.86 -7.07 -3.33
CA LEU A 826 28.18 -8.07 -4.35
C LEU A 826 28.00 -7.47 -5.74
N PHE A 827 29.05 -7.45 -6.55
CA PHE A 827 28.98 -7.01 -7.94
C PHE A 827 29.13 -8.20 -8.86
N VAL A 828 28.09 -8.47 -9.67
CA VAL A 828 28.09 -9.60 -10.60
C VAL A 828 28.44 -9.08 -11.99
N LEU A 829 29.60 -9.51 -12.51
CA LEU A 829 30.02 -9.25 -13.88
C LEU A 829 29.41 -10.32 -14.78
N ASN A 830 28.64 -9.93 -15.79
CA ASN A 830 28.19 -10.88 -16.80
C ASN A 830 29.41 -11.49 -17.52
N GLY A 831 29.33 -12.77 -17.86
CA GLY A 831 30.32 -13.40 -18.74
C GLY A 831 30.29 -12.72 -20.10
N ASN A 832 31.46 -12.52 -20.71
CA ASN A 832 31.55 -12.10 -22.11
C ASN A 832 30.95 -13.15 -23.04
#